data_AF-G4TIH9-F1
#
_entry.id   AF-G4TIH9-F1
#
_cell.length_a   1.000
_cell.length_b   1.000
_cell.length_c   1.000
_cell.angle_alpha   90.00
_cell.angle_beta   90.00
_cell.angle_gamma   90.00
#
_symmetry.space_group_name_H-M   'P 1'
#
loop_
_entity.id
_entity.type
_entity.pdbx_description
1 polymer ?
#
loop_
_entity_poly.entity_id
_entity_poly.type
_entity_poly.pdbx_seq_one_letter_code
_entity_poly.pdbx_strand_id
1 'polypeptide(L)'
;MSTTRSFLALLPLVVHFVRACDEAIPLWQQCGGITYSGPSHPHCVDGAICQEWNPYYFQCIPDPNASSSSSSSASSSSSSSVTQSSSTSLPTDTPTSTSTSTSSTSTQTPTFTPPVVPLSPTGLAALAKSKDRYIGSAFDNGYLSDTAYTNIVLSNVNQITCENSMKWESIEATRGVFSSPDADRMVQLAEANGMTIRGHTLVWHSQLPSWVSSGNWTTSTLTEVITSHITGVMTKYKGKIHTWDVVNEVIGDDANMRPSVFYNTLGESFIDLAFNTAKAVDPKPILAINDYNMEYSQKATAMYNLVKRLKSRGVPVEQIGAQAHLVVGSLPSGIKDIYQNFASLGVSVAVTELDIRMPTPPTAATLAQQAADYVTVVKACLDVPQCLGVTFWGLTDKYSWVPDVFSGEGAACLYDESLQPKPDYTAVQSLLSATPTSTTTTASPTDTQTTVTSSPTSTFTPPVVPLSPTGLAALAKSKDRYMGSAFENGYLSDSAYTSIVLSNVNQITCENSMKWESIEATRGVFSSPDADRMVQLAEANGMTIRGHTLVWHSQLPSWVANGNWTTSTLTEVITSHITGVMTKYKGKIHTWDVVNEVIGDDANMRPSVFYNTLGESFIDLAFNTAKAVDPKPILAINDYNMEYSQKATAMYNLVKRLKSRGVPVEQIGAQAHLVVGSLPTGIKDIYQNFASLGVSVAVTELDIRMPTPPTAATLAQQAVDYVTVVKACLDVPQCLGVTFWGLTDKYSWVPGVFSGEGAACLYDESLQPKPDYTAVQSLLSATPTSTTTTASPTDTQTTVTSSPTSTFTPPVVPLSPTGLAALAKSKDRYMGSAFENGYLSDSAYTNIVLSNVNQITCENSMKWESIEATRGVFSSPDADRMVQVAEANGMTIRGHTLVWHSQLPSWVANGNWTTSTLTDVITSHITGVMTKYKGKIHTWDVVNEVIGDDANMRPSVFYNTLGESFIDLAFNIAKAVDPKPILAINDYNMEYSQKATAMYNLVKRLKSRGVPVEQIGAQAHLVVGSLPSGIKDIYQNFASLGVSVAVTELDIRMPTPPTAATLAQQAADYVTVVKACLDVPQCLGVTFWGLTDKYSWVPGVFSGEGAACLYDDSLQPKPDYTAVQALLSATPTSTPTDSSTGSSTTPISTSTSVSQSNSMSSSTSSSQ
;
A
#
# COMPACT_ATOMS: atom_id res chain seq x y z
N MET A 1 -12.64 27.95 60.62
CA MET A 1 -12.97 29.40 60.58
C MET A 1 -13.70 29.62 59.25
N SER A 2 -15.04 29.73 59.15
CA SER A 2 -15.93 30.84 59.58
C SER A 2 -15.25 32.21 59.39
N THR A 3 -15.74 33.16 58.59
CA THR A 3 -17.12 33.67 58.46
C THR A 3 -17.21 34.70 57.30
N THR A 4 -18.32 34.72 56.54
CA THR A 4 -19.23 35.84 56.13
C THR A 4 -18.72 37.30 56.16
N ARG A 5 -19.12 38.30 55.35
CA ARG A 5 -20.29 38.66 54.48
C ARG A 5 -19.99 40.10 53.94
N SER A 6 -20.40 40.59 52.76
CA SER A 6 -21.67 41.32 52.46
C SER A 6 -21.46 42.20 51.20
N PHE A 7 -22.23 42.06 50.11
CA PHE A 7 -23.52 42.70 49.74
C PHE A 7 -23.42 43.98 48.91
N LEU A 8 -24.00 43.96 47.70
CA LEU A 8 -24.91 45.00 47.21
C LEU A 8 -26.08 44.33 46.49
N ALA A 9 -27.29 44.83 46.74
CA ALA A 9 -28.58 44.23 46.38
C ALA A 9 -29.39 45.16 45.48
N LEU A 10 -30.32 44.59 44.71
CA LEU A 10 -31.68 45.11 44.45
C LEU A 10 -32.59 43.95 43.96
N LEU A 11 -33.71 43.79 44.67
CA LEU A 11 -34.84 42.83 44.53
C LEU A 11 -36.09 43.59 44.00
N PRO A 12 -37.32 43.03 43.80
CA PRO A 12 -37.82 41.63 43.89
C PRO A 12 -38.84 41.17 42.79
N LEU A 13 -39.17 39.85 42.81
CA LEU A 13 -40.42 39.13 42.40
C LEU A 13 -40.99 39.39 40.99
N VAL A 14 -41.25 38.38 40.15
CA VAL A 14 -42.36 37.40 40.29
C VAL A 14 -42.00 36.06 39.63
N VAL A 15 -42.03 34.95 40.36
CA VAL A 15 -42.05 33.60 39.77
C VAL A 15 -43.52 33.19 39.60
N HIS A 16 -44.03 33.33 38.38
CA HIS A 16 -45.23 32.61 37.96
C HIS A 16 -44.82 31.17 37.64
N PHE A 17 -45.53 30.20 38.21
CA PHE A 17 -45.55 28.84 37.68
C PHE A 17 -46.09 28.90 36.23
N VAL A 18 -45.19 28.84 35.25
CA VAL A 18 -45.54 28.46 33.88
C VAL A 18 -45.35 26.95 33.82
N ARG A 19 -46.46 26.22 33.67
CA ARG A 19 -46.44 24.87 33.08
C ARG A 19 -45.73 25.02 31.74
N ALA A 20 -44.49 24.53 31.63
CA ALA A 20 -43.88 24.34 30.32
C ALA A 20 -44.75 23.32 29.59
N CYS A 21 -45.47 23.78 28.57
CA CYS A 21 -46.09 22.87 27.61
C CYS A 21 -44.94 22.14 26.90
N ASP A 22 -44.99 20.81 26.83
CA ASP A 22 -44.10 20.03 25.99
C ASP A 22 -44.23 20.55 24.55
N GLU A 23 -43.20 21.22 24.04
CA GLU A 23 -43.17 21.74 22.69
C GLU A 23 -42.74 20.61 21.74
N ALA A 24 -43.58 20.31 20.76
CA ALA A 24 -43.35 19.21 19.82
C ALA A 24 -42.10 19.46 18.97
N ILE A 25 -41.28 18.43 18.78
CA ILE A 25 -40.02 18.55 18.04
C ILE A 25 -40.31 18.79 16.55
N PRO A 26 -39.79 19.88 15.95
CA PRO A 26 -40.04 20.19 14.54
C PRO A 26 -39.59 19.08 13.60
N LEU A 27 -40.20 19.05 12.43
CA LEU A 27 -39.78 18.18 11.34
C LEU A 27 -38.26 18.34 11.10
N TRP A 28 -37.59 17.21 10.92
CA TRP A 28 -36.14 17.06 10.69
C TRP A 28 -35.24 17.39 11.88
N GLN A 29 -35.78 17.65 13.06
CA GLN A 29 -34.97 17.81 14.27
C GLN A 29 -34.77 16.47 14.99
N GLN A 30 -33.65 16.35 15.70
CA GLN A 30 -33.32 15.14 16.45
C GLN A 30 -34.35 14.93 17.57
N CYS A 31 -34.90 13.72 17.65
CA CYS A 31 -35.94 13.35 18.61
C CYS A 31 -35.55 12.16 19.49
N GLY A 32 -34.31 11.65 19.38
CA GLY A 32 -33.83 10.53 20.18
C GLY A 32 -32.43 10.06 19.81
N GLY A 33 -31.97 8.99 20.47
CA GLY A 33 -30.64 8.39 20.33
C GLY A 33 -29.77 8.54 21.59
N ILE A 34 -28.73 7.70 21.72
CA ILE A 34 -27.85 7.60 22.91
C ILE A 34 -27.23 8.95 23.34
N THR A 35 -26.94 9.83 22.39
CA THR A 35 -26.34 11.16 22.66
C THR A 35 -27.37 12.29 22.76
N TYR A 36 -28.67 11.99 22.63
CA TYR A 36 -29.74 12.98 22.67
C TYR A 36 -30.00 13.47 24.11
N SER A 37 -29.88 14.79 24.33
CA SER A 37 -30.05 15.43 25.64
C SER A 37 -31.40 16.16 25.81
N GLY A 38 -32.37 15.90 24.94
CA GLY A 38 -33.70 16.52 25.00
C GLY A 38 -34.71 15.78 25.90
N PRO A 39 -36.00 16.13 25.85
CA PRO A 39 -37.03 15.61 26.77
C PRO A 39 -37.16 14.09 26.69
N SER A 40 -37.45 13.43 27.82
CA SER A 40 -37.50 11.97 27.93
C SER A 40 -38.68 11.32 27.19
N HIS A 41 -39.70 12.08 26.80
CA HIS A 41 -40.86 11.62 26.02
C HIS A 41 -41.11 12.58 24.82
N PRO A 42 -40.18 12.62 23.86
CA PRO A 42 -40.25 13.57 22.75
C PRO A 42 -41.37 13.16 21.79
N HIS A 43 -42.33 14.05 21.57
CA HIS A 43 -43.31 13.90 20.50
C HIS A 43 -42.96 14.87 19.37
N CYS A 44 -42.95 14.37 18.15
CA CYS A 44 -42.77 15.19 16.95
C CYS A 44 -44.01 16.05 16.71
N VAL A 45 -43.88 17.11 15.92
CA VAL A 45 -45.03 17.89 15.44
C VAL A 45 -46.11 17.00 14.81
N ASP A 46 -47.38 17.36 14.95
CA ASP A 46 -48.51 16.57 14.44
C ASP A 46 -48.33 16.19 12.96
N GLY A 47 -48.52 14.91 12.65
CA GLY A 47 -48.26 14.35 11.32
C GLY A 47 -46.80 13.96 11.09
N ALA A 48 -45.97 13.90 12.14
CA ALA A 48 -44.60 13.39 12.11
C ALA A 48 -44.37 12.28 13.15
N ILE A 49 -43.47 11.35 12.84
CA ILE A 49 -43.01 10.27 13.72
C ILE A 49 -41.52 10.42 14.02
N CYS A 50 -41.09 10.01 15.22
CA CYS A 50 -39.68 9.94 15.56
C CYS A 50 -39.09 8.63 15.01
N GLN A 51 -38.35 8.70 13.91
CA GLN A 51 -37.74 7.53 13.28
C GLN A 51 -36.30 7.32 13.76
N GLU A 52 -35.98 6.09 14.18
CA GLU A 52 -34.63 5.65 14.48
C GLU A 52 -33.85 5.40 13.18
N TRP A 53 -32.68 6.03 13.04
CA TRP A 53 -31.75 5.80 11.93
C TRP A 53 -30.57 4.91 12.35
N ASN A 54 -30.12 5.10 13.59
CA ASN A 54 -29.16 4.24 14.29
C ASN A 54 -29.27 4.50 15.81
N PRO A 55 -28.59 3.72 16.68
CA PRO A 55 -28.73 3.85 18.14
C PRO A 55 -28.39 5.25 18.70
N TYR A 56 -27.62 6.07 17.97
CA TYR A 56 -27.18 7.40 18.42
C TYR A 56 -28.05 8.55 17.90
N TYR A 57 -28.84 8.35 16.84
CA TYR A 57 -29.57 9.44 16.18
C TYR A 57 -30.95 9.05 15.64
N PHE A 58 -32.00 9.64 16.22
CA PHE A 58 -33.39 9.51 15.77
C PHE A 58 -33.91 10.88 15.35
N GLN A 59 -34.79 10.97 14.36
CA GLN A 59 -35.24 12.25 13.79
C GLN A 59 -36.76 12.30 13.56
N CYS A 60 -37.38 13.45 13.81
CA CYS A 60 -38.78 13.66 13.46
C CYS A 60 -38.95 13.76 11.95
N ILE A 61 -39.76 12.90 11.36
CA ILE A 61 -40.04 12.90 9.91
C ILE A 61 -41.55 12.84 9.68
N PRO A 62 -42.09 13.28 8.52
CA PRO A 62 -43.51 13.14 8.23
C PRO A 62 -43.96 11.69 8.37
N ASP A 63 -45.10 11.45 9.01
CA ASP A 63 -45.70 10.12 9.14
C ASP A 63 -46.14 9.64 7.75
N PRO A 64 -45.48 8.64 7.16
CA PRO A 64 -45.81 8.17 5.82
C PRO A 64 -47.19 7.47 5.78
N ASN A 65 -47.81 7.19 6.93
CA ASN A 65 -49.15 6.61 7.03
C ASN A 65 -50.24 7.65 7.32
N ALA A 66 -49.92 8.95 7.41
CA ALA A 66 -50.90 10.01 7.58
C ALA A 66 -51.68 10.27 6.28
N SER A 67 -52.64 9.40 5.96
CA SER A 67 -53.62 9.64 4.90
C SER A 67 -54.63 10.70 5.35
N SER A 68 -54.69 11.82 4.63
CA SER A 68 -55.70 12.87 4.84
C SER A 68 -57.12 12.32 4.64
N SER A 69 -57.83 12.06 5.74
CA SER A 69 -59.28 11.92 5.71
C SER A 69 -59.93 13.24 6.12
N SER A 70 -60.37 14.04 5.14
CA SER A 70 -61.54 14.91 5.33
C SER A 70 -62.75 14.21 4.71
N SER A 71 -63.53 13.57 5.59
CA SER A 71 -64.95 13.20 5.48
C SER A 71 -65.57 13.02 4.08
N SER A 72 -65.86 11.77 3.73
CA SER A 72 -66.99 11.42 2.87
C SER A 72 -68.32 11.58 3.60
N SER A 73 -69.34 12.10 2.93
CA SER A 73 -70.74 11.75 3.19
C SER A 73 -71.25 10.83 2.09
N ALA A 74 -71.45 9.55 2.48
CA ALA A 74 -72.43 8.55 2.02
C ALA A 74 -72.48 8.22 0.50
N SER A 75 -72.69 6.98 0.03
CA SER A 75 -73.31 5.78 0.62
C SER A 75 -73.07 4.60 -0.34
N SER A 76 -73.04 3.37 0.21
CA SER A 76 -73.39 2.06 -0.40
C SER A 76 -72.66 1.61 -1.69
N SER A 77 -72.31 0.35 -1.93
CA SER A 77 -72.40 -0.94 -1.24
C SER A 77 -71.70 -1.97 -2.14
N SER A 78 -71.16 -3.02 -1.51
CA SER A 78 -71.07 -4.41 -1.99
C SER A 78 -70.28 -4.76 -3.27
N SER A 79 -69.13 -5.40 -3.00
CA SER A 79 -68.78 -6.79 -3.34
C SER A 79 -68.41 -7.21 -4.76
N SER A 80 -67.32 -7.99 -4.78
CA SER A 80 -66.98 -9.07 -5.73
C SER A 80 -66.38 -8.60 -7.07
N SER A 81 -65.39 -9.21 -7.68
CA SER A 81 -64.52 -10.35 -7.39
C SER A 81 -63.69 -10.59 -8.67
N VAL A 82 -62.51 -11.21 -8.53
CA VAL A 82 -61.97 -12.23 -9.46
C VAL A 82 -61.17 -11.75 -10.69
N THR A 83 -59.84 -11.84 -10.48
CA THR A 83 -58.80 -12.60 -11.23
C THR A 83 -58.32 -12.20 -12.63
N GLN A 84 -56.99 -12.14 -12.67
CA GLN A 84 -56.04 -12.90 -13.50
C GLN A 84 -55.79 -12.52 -14.97
N SER A 85 -54.52 -12.16 -15.13
CA SER A 85 -53.52 -12.82 -15.99
C SER A 85 -53.43 -12.39 -17.45
N SER A 86 -52.15 -12.15 -17.81
CA SER A 86 -51.47 -12.54 -19.07
C SER A 86 -52.03 -11.95 -20.37
N SER A 87 -51.27 -11.52 -21.35
CA SER A 87 -49.83 -11.51 -21.61
C SER A 87 -49.67 -10.85 -22.99
N THR A 88 -48.44 -10.40 -23.26
CA THR A 88 -47.77 -10.43 -24.58
C THR A 88 -48.24 -9.55 -25.76
N SER A 89 -47.23 -8.79 -26.22
CA SER A 89 -46.82 -8.51 -27.62
C SER A 89 -47.60 -7.48 -28.46
N LEU A 90 -46.96 -6.32 -28.65
CA LEU A 90 -46.28 -5.81 -29.88
C LEU A 90 -46.99 -6.02 -31.25
N PRO A 91 -46.78 -5.19 -32.31
CA PRO A 91 -46.00 -3.93 -32.41
C PRO A 91 -46.64 -2.82 -33.33
N THR A 92 -45.91 -1.70 -33.44
CA THR A 92 -45.77 -0.73 -34.56
C THR A 92 -46.77 -0.71 -35.74
N ASP A 93 -47.34 0.46 -36.04
CA ASP A 93 -46.85 1.37 -37.10
C ASP A 93 -47.73 2.61 -37.30
N THR A 94 -47.07 3.74 -37.57
CA THR A 94 -47.60 5.05 -38.04
C THR A 94 -47.74 4.95 -39.58
N PRO A 95 -48.48 5.78 -40.40
CA PRO A 95 -48.61 7.24 -40.24
C PRO A 95 -49.81 8.00 -40.91
N THR A 96 -49.82 9.32 -40.65
CA THR A 96 -50.19 10.46 -41.53
C THR A 96 -51.60 11.10 -41.50
N SER A 97 -51.57 12.37 -41.06
CA SER A 97 -52.35 13.58 -41.45
C SER A 97 -53.89 13.49 -41.50
N THR A 98 -54.64 14.44 -40.92
CA THR A 98 -54.72 15.83 -41.40
C THR A 98 -55.35 16.75 -40.34
N SER A 99 -54.89 17.99 -40.35
CA SER A 99 -55.20 19.14 -39.50
C SER A 99 -56.66 19.59 -39.44
N THR A 100 -57.09 20.01 -38.25
CA THR A 100 -58.08 21.10 -38.09
C THR A 100 -57.62 22.02 -36.97
N SER A 101 -57.40 23.28 -37.32
CA SER A 101 -56.98 24.37 -36.45
C SER A 101 -58.11 24.83 -35.53
N THR A 102 -57.86 24.85 -34.23
CA THR A 102 -58.55 25.74 -33.29
C THR A 102 -57.50 26.48 -32.48
N SER A 103 -57.55 27.80 -32.60
CA SER A 103 -56.77 28.81 -31.92
C SER A 103 -56.76 28.61 -30.41
N SER A 104 -55.60 28.19 -29.87
CA SER A 104 -55.27 28.31 -28.46
C SER A 104 -54.38 29.54 -28.27
N THR A 105 -54.81 30.41 -27.38
CA THR A 105 -53.99 31.50 -26.84
C THR A 105 -52.83 30.85 -26.09
N SER A 106 -51.66 30.73 -26.74
CA SER A 106 -50.44 30.29 -26.07
C SER A 106 -50.02 31.37 -25.09
N THR A 107 -50.15 31.11 -23.80
CA THR A 107 -49.26 31.72 -22.82
C THR A 107 -47.85 31.28 -23.18
N GLN A 108 -47.14 32.11 -23.95
CA GLN A 108 -45.72 31.92 -24.23
C GLN A 108 -44.99 31.89 -22.88
N THR A 109 -44.50 30.71 -22.48
CA THR A 109 -43.47 30.61 -21.47
C THR A 109 -42.32 31.52 -21.93
N PRO A 110 -41.84 32.46 -21.10
CA PRO A 110 -40.78 33.38 -21.52
C PRO A 110 -39.58 32.57 -22.02
N THR A 111 -39.22 32.75 -23.29
CA THR A 111 -38.09 32.07 -23.91
C THR A 111 -36.81 32.55 -23.21
N PHE A 112 -36.09 31.64 -22.55
CA PHE A 112 -34.78 31.95 -21.99
C PHE A 112 -33.86 32.42 -23.11
N THR A 113 -33.38 33.64 -23.01
CA THR A 113 -32.39 34.20 -23.94
C THR A 113 -31.05 34.18 -23.22
N PRO A 114 -30.12 33.27 -23.58
CA PRO A 114 -28.84 33.16 -22.89
C PRO A 114 -28.01 34.43 -23.10
N PRO A 115 -27.36 34.97 -22.05
CA PRO A 115 -26.37 36.03 -22.23
C PRO A 115 -25.22 35.54 -23.10
N VAL A 116 -24.78 36.37 -24.04
CA VAL A 116 -23.64 36.11 -24.91
C VAL A 116 -22.52 37.07 -24.56
N VAL A 117 -21.40 36.54 -24.07
CA VAL A 117 -20.24 37.32 -23.64
C VAL A 117 -19.01 36.79 -24.38
N PRO A 118 -18.28 37.65 -25.12
CA PRO A 118 -17.04 37.24 -25.77
C PRO A 118 -15.97 36.84 -24.74
N LEU A 119 -15.19 35.80 -25.04
CA LEU A 119 -14.00 35.46 -24.26
C LEU A 119 -13.03 36.64 -24.18
N SER A 120 -12.51 36.92 -22.99
CA SER A 120 -11.45 37.90 -22.82
C SER A 120 -10.16 37.37 -23.48
N PRO A 121 -9.47 38.16 -24.34
CA PRO A 121 -8.19 37.73 -24.94
C PRO A 121 -7.10 37.41 -23.92
N THR A 122 -7.20 37.97 -22.71
CA THR A 122 -6.30 37.72 -21.58
C THR A 122 -6.95 36.85 -20.50
N GLY A 123 -8.19 36.38 -20.69
CA GLY A 123 -8.88 35.49 -19.77
C GLY A 123 -8.31 34.06 -19.81
N LEU A 124 -8.57 33.30 -18.75
CA LEU A 124 -7.95 31.99 -18.54
C LEU A 124 -8.19 31.02 -19.72
N ALA A 125 -9.42 30.95 -20.25
CA ALA A 125 -9.76 30.10 -21.39
C ALA A 125 -9.05 30.48 -22.69
N ALA A 126 -8.88 31.78 -22.98
CA ALA A 126 -8.17 32.21 -24.19
C ALA A 126 -6.69 31.83 -24.11
N LEU A 127 -6.08 32.00 -22.93
CA LEU A 127 -4.69 31.65 -22.68
C LEU A 127 -4.47 30.12 -22.68
N ALA A 128 -5.34 29.35 -22.03
CA ALA A 128 -5.26 27.89 -22.04
C ALA A 128 -5.48 27.29 -23.43
N LYS A 129 -6.40 27.87 -24.21
CA LYS A 129 -6.63 27.45 -25.60
C LYS A 129 -5.38 27.60 -26.46
N SER A 130 -4.53 28.60 -26.20
CA SER A 130 -3.24 28.76 -26.90
C SER A 130 -2.23 27.62 -26.61
N LYS A 131 -2.50 26.81 -25.59
CA LYS A 131 -1.72 25.64 -25.18
C LYS A 131 -2.47 24.32 -25.42
N ASP A 132 -3.51 24.32 -26.26
CA ASP A 132 -4.37 23.17 -26.51
C ASP A 132 -4.99 22.58 -25.23
N ARG A 133 -5.43 23.45 -24.32
CA ARG A 133 -6.15 23.09 -23.09
C ARG A 133 -7.48 23.83 -22.98
N TYR A 134 -8.44 23.24 -22.29
CA TYR A 134 -9.65 23.94 -21.86
C TYR A 134 -9.48 24.48 -20.42
N ILE A 135 -10.27 25.51 -20.10
CA ILE A 135 -10.52 25.94 -18.72
C ILE A 135 -12.03 25.94 -18.51
N GLY A 136 -12.50 25.24 -17.48
CA GLY A 136 -13.91 25.10 -17.15
C GLY A 136 -14.28 25.73 -15.80
N SER A 137 -15.59 25.88 -15.58
CA SER A 137 -16.18 26.13 -14.26
C SER A 137 -17.40 25.25 -14.06
N ALA A 138 -17.55 24.71 -12.86
CA ALA A 138 -18.83 24.21 -12.37
C ALA A 138 -19.70 25.37 -11.87
N PHE A 139 -20.98 25.38 -12.25
CA PHE A 139 -22.04 26.25 -11.73
C PHE A 139 -23.41 25.85 -12.31
N ASP A 140 -24.49 26.27 -11.66
CA ASP A 140 -25.88 25.97 -12.05
C ASP A 140 -26.73 27.20 -12.42
N ASN A 141 -27.93 26.94 -12.96
CA ASN A 141 -28.88 27.96 -13.44
C ASN A 141 -29.22 29.04 -12.39
N GLY A 142 -29.21 28.68 -11.09
CA GLY A 142 -29.53 29.60 -9.99
C GLY A 142 -28.64 30.86 -9.96
N TYR A 143 -27.42 30.76 -10.48
CA TYR A 143 -26.44 31.85 -10.46
C TYR A 143 -26.52 32.78 -11.67
N LEU A 144 -27.27 32.41 -12.72
CA LEU A 144 -27.38 33.20 -13.96
C LEU A 144 -28.06 34.57 -13.76
N SER A 145 -28.77 34.74 -12.65
CA SER A 145 -29.36 36.03 -12.27
C SER A 145 -28.31 37.05 -11.80
N ASP A 146 -27.15 36.60 -11.33
CA ASP A 146 -26.01 37.46 -11.05
C ASP A 146 -25.23 37.71 -12.34
N THR A 147 -25.58 38.82 -12.99
CA THR A 147 -24.93 39.23 -14.25
C THR A 147 -23.45 39.54 -14.11
N ALA A 148 -22.98 39.98 -12.93
CA ALA A 148 -21.57 40.26 -12.70
C ALA A 148 -20.77 38.94 -12.65
N TYR A 149 -21.26 37.97 -11.88
CA TYR A 149 -20.69 36.63 -11.84
C TYR A 149 -20.74 35.95 -13.22
N THR A 150 -21.90 35.98 -13.88
CA THR A 150 -22.10 35.36 -15.19
C THR A 150 -21.13 35.94 -16.23
N ASN A 151 -20.91 37.26 -16.22
CA ASN A 151 -19.92 37.89 -17.11
C ASN A 151 -18.48 37.45 -16.79
N ILE A 152 -18.12 37.28 -15.51
CA ILE A 152 -16.80 36.77 -15.11
C ILE A 152 -16.59 35.36 -15.64
N VAL A 153 -17.55 34.46 -15.44
CA VAL A 153 -17.47 33.08 -15.90
C VAL A 153 -17.36 33.02 -17.42
N LEU A 154 -18.31 33.63 -18.15
CA LEU A 154 -18.36 33.54 -19.61
C LEU A 154 -17.19 34.23 -20.31
N SER A 155 -16.51 35.18 -19.65
CA SER A 155 -15.30 35.81 -20.20
C SER A 155 -14.01 35.01 -19.91
N ASN A 156 -14.02 34.07 -18.96
CA ASN A 156 -12.83 33.36 -18.49
C ASN A 156 -12.81 31.85 -18.76
N VAL A 157 -13.93 31.19 -19.05
CA VAL A 157 -13.98 29.73 -19.21
C VAL A 157 -14.58 29.34 -20.57
N ASN A 158 -14.26 28.13 -21.06
CA ASN A 158 -14.76 27.58 -22.33
C ASN A 158 -15.34 26.16 -22.21
N GLN A 159 -15.44 25.65 -20.97
CA GLN A 159 -16.20 24.46 -20.61
C GLN A 159 -17.13 24.78 -19.42
N ILE A 160 -18.33 24.20 -19.42
CA ILE A 160 -19.25 24.23 -18.27
C ILE A 160 -19.45 22.80 -17.75
N THR A 161 -19.51 22.68 -16.42
CA THR A 161 -20.04 21.49 -15.73
C THR A 161 -21.28 21.92 -14.94
N CYS A 162 -22.41 21.24 -15.10
CA CYS A 162 -23.59 21.52 -14.25
C CYS A 162 -23.38 20.86 -12.88
N GLU A 163 -23.49 21.62 -11.79
CA GLU A 163 -23.21 21.10 -10.44
C GLU A 163 -24.24 20.05 -9.99
N ASN A 164 -25.52 20.39 -9.98
CA ASN A 164 -26.61 19.55 -9.48
C ASN A 164 -27.70 19.27 -10.53
N SER A 165 -27.86 20.16 -11.52
CA SER A 165 -28.98 20.06 -12.47
C SER A 165 -28.96 18.82 -13.36
N MET A 166 -27.80 18.15 -13.51
CA MET A 166 -27.62 16.93 -14.31
C MET A 166 -27.49 15.64 -13.50
N LYS A 167 -27.51 15.71 -12.16
CA LYS A 167 -27.49 14.53 -11.29
C LYS A 167 -28.79 13.73 -11.41
N TRP A 168 -28.73 12.44 -11.09
CA TRP A 168 -29.85 11.51 -11.28
C TRP A 168 -31.13 11.99 -10.58
N GLU A 169 -31.03 12.44 -9.32
CA GLU A 169 -32.19 12.96 -8.57
C GLU A 169 -32.91 14.14 -9.26
N SER A 170 -32.16 14.97 -9.98
CA SER A 170 -32.68 16.15 -10.68
C SER A 170 -33.29 15.77 -12.02
N ILE A 171 -32.57 14.96 -12.79
CA ILE A 171 -32.90 14.71 -14.20
C ILE A 171 -33.92 13.60 -14.39
N GLU A 172 -33.99 12.64 -13.46
CA GLU A 172 -34.95 11.53 -13.45
C GLU A 172 -35.57 11.35 -12.05
N ALA A 173 -36.04 12.46 -11.47
CA ALA A 173 -36.73 12.46 -10.18
C ALA A 173 -37.90 11.45 -10.14
N THR A 174 -38.60 11.28 -11.28
CA THR A 174 -39.61 10.26 -11.51
C THR A 174 -39.12 9.28 -12.56
N ARG A 175 -39.15 7.98 -12.24
CA ARG A 175 -38.68 6.90 -13.12
C ARG A 175 -39.26 7.03 -14.55
N GLY A 176 -38.38 7.05 -15.55
CA GLY A 176 -38.70 7.16 -16.96
C GLY A 176 -39.02 8.58 -17.45
N VAL A 177 -38.99 9.60 -16.59
CA VAL A 177 -39.24 11.00 -16.94
C VAL A 177 -37.93 11.79 -16.88
N PHE A 178 -37.32 12.02 -18.05
CA PHE A 178 -36.02 12.71 -18.18
C PHE A 178 -36.20 14.21 -18.42
N SER A 179 -36.20 15.02 -17.36
CA SER A 179 -36.47 16.45 -17.45
C SER A 179 -35.74 17.26 -16.38
N SER A 180 -34.85 18.15 -16.81
CA SER A 180 -34.23 19.18 -15.97
C SER A 180 -34.20 20.52 -16.73
N PRO A 181 -35.17 21.43 -16.47
CA PRO A 181 -35.20 22.75 -17.11
C PRO A 181 -33.93 23.57 -16.84
N ASP A 182 -33.29 23.36 -15.69
CA ASP A 182 -32.06 24.05 -15.33
C ASP A 182 -30.87 23.53 -16.15
N ALA A 183 -30.73 22.21 -16.30
CA ALA A 183 -29.71 21.64 -17.20
C ALA A 183 -29.96 22.05 -18.67
N ASP A 184 -31.22 22.11 -19.10
CA ASP A 184 -31.58 22.58 -20.44
C ASP A 184 -31.14 24.03 -20.69
N ARG A 185 -31.25 24.91 -19.69
CA ARG A 185 -30.76 26.31 -19.76
C ARG A 185 -29.24 26.39 -19.78
N MET A 186 -28.55 25.57 -18.98
CA MET A 186 -27.08 25.54 -18.98
C MET A 186 -26.52 25.05 -20.32
N VAL A 187 -27.16 24.06 -20.93
CA VAL A 187 -26.82 23.60 -22.29
C VAL A 187 -27.06 24.71 -23.33
N GLN A 188 -28.19 25.42 -23.26
CA GLN A 188 -28.46 26.55 -24.15
C GLN A 188 -27.45 27.70 -23.98
N LEU A 189 -27.01 27.96 -22.74
CA LEU A 189 -25.97 28.94 -22.44
C LEU A 189 -24.63 28.53 -23.07
N ALA A 190 -24.24 27.27 -22.92
CA ALA A 190 -23.02 26.74 -23.52
C ALA A 190 -23.05 26.82 -25.05
N GLU A 191 -24.15 26.39 -25.67
CA GLU A 191 -24.36 26.47 -27.13
C GLU A 191 -24.26 27.93 -27.63
N ALA A 192 -24.91 28.88 -26.94
CA ALA A 192 -24.91 30.29 -27.33
C ALA A 192 -23.55 30.98 -27.21
N ASN A 193 -22.68 30.50 -26.32
CA ASN A 193 -21.33 31.05 -26.10
C ASN A 193 -20.22 30.19 -26.73
N GLY A 194 -20.57 29.13 -27.48
CA GLY A 194 -19.60 28.24 -28.11
C GLY A 194 -18.73 27.45 -27.11
N MET A 195 -19.26 27.19 -25.92
CA MET A 195 -18.60 26.45 -24.86
C MET A 195 -18.88 24.95 -24.99
N THR A 196 -17.95 24.13 -24.52
CA THR A 196 -18.19 22.70 -24.36
C THR A 196 -18.89 22.43 -23.02
N ILE A 197 -19.54 21.28 -22.89
CA ILE A 197 -20.17 20.88 -21.63
C ILE A 197 -19.70 19.47 -21.22
N ARG A 198 -19.36 19.34 -19.93
CA ARG A 198 -19.15 18.06 -19.25
C ARG A 198 -20.45 17.67 -18.55
N GLY A 199 -21.02 16.54 -18.93
CA GLY A 199 -22.20 15.97 -18.28
C GLY A 199 -21.79 15.26 -16.99
N HIS A 200 -22.21 15.82 -15.86
CA HIS A 200 -21.90 15.34 -14.51
C HIS A 200 -23.21 15.13 -13.74
N THR A 201 -23.64 13.89 -13.49
CA THR A 201 -23.04 12.59 -13.82
C THR A 201 -24.13 11.53 -14.04
N LEU A 202 -23.85 10.46 -14.78
CA LEU A 202 -24.82 9.43 -15.13
C LEU A 202 -25.08 8.42 -14.00
N VAL A 203 -24.04 7.94 -13.33
CA VAL A 203 -24.16 6.95 -12.25
C VAL A 203 -23.29 7.36 -11.07
N TRP A 204 -23.92 7.75 -9.97
CA TRP A 204 -23.23 8.15 -8.73
C TRP A 204 -23.97 7.61 -7.53
N HIS A 205 -23.22 7.23 -6.50
CA HIS A 205 -23.80 6.64 -5.28
C HIS A 205 -24.63 7.63 -4.46
N SER A 206 -24.38 8.93 -4.63
CA SER A 206 -25.06 10.02 -3.94
C SER A 206 -26.06 10.73 -4.87
N GLN A 207 -26.96 11.53 -4.28
CA GLN A 207 -27.97 12.33 -5.00
C GLN A 207 -28.79 11.50 -6.01
N LEU A 208 -29.27 10.36 -5.51
CA LEU A 208 -30.15 9.43 -6.22
C LEU A 208 -31.61 9.70 -5.86
N PRO A 209 -32.55 9.59 -6.82
CA PRO A 209 -33.96 9.56 -6.49
C PRO A 209 -34.24 8.46 -5.46
N SER A 210 -35.16 8.71 -4.51
CA SER A 210 -35.51 7.74 -3.46
C SER A 210 -35.97 6.39 -4.02
N TRP A 211 -36.58 6.38 -5.21
CA TRP A 211 -37.02 5.14 -5.88
C TRP A 211 -35.84 4.28 -6.37
N VAL A 212 -34.64 4.86 -6.55
CA VAL A 212 -33.40 4.14 -6.86
C VAL A 212 -32.71 3.69 -5.57
N SER A 213 -32.47 4.62 -4.63
CA SER A 213 -31.69 4.36 -3.42
C SER A 213 -32.39 3.42 -2.43
N SER A 214 -33.71 3.47 -2.34
CA SER A 214 -34.52 2.60 -1.46
C SER A 214 -35.12 1.39 -2.18
N GLY A 215 -34.78 1.19 -3.45
CA GLY A 215 -35.30 0.07 -4.23
C GLY A 215 -34.71 -1.27 -3.78
N ASN A 216 -35.54 -2.31 -3.69
CA ASN A 216 -35.07 -3.67 -3.46
C ASN A 216 -34.76 -4.33 -4.81
N TRP A 217 -33.48 -4.31 -5.18
CA TRP A 217 -33.06 -4.69 -6.52
C TRP A 217 -32.49 -6.10 -6.60
N THR A 218 -32.80 -6.75 -7.71
CA THR A 218 -32.06 -7.92 -8.19
C THR A 218 -31.05 -7.46 -9.25
N THR A 219 -30.07 -8.30 -9.56
CA THR A 219 -29.13 -8.05 -10.67
C THR A 219 -29.86 -7.68 -11.98
N SER A 220 -30.95 -8.39 -12.32
CA SER A 220 -31.71 -8.11 -13.54
C SER A 220 -32.42 -6.76 -13.50
N THR A 221 -33.13 -6.48 -12.39
CA THR A 221 -33.93 -5.26 -12.30
C THR A 221 -33.08 -4.00 -12.15
N LEU A 222 -31.92 -4.07 -11.49
CA LEU A 222 -30.99 -2.93 -11.44
C LEU A 222 -30.29 -2.70 -12.77
N THR A 223 -29.98 -3.77 -13.52
CA THR A 223 -29.42 -3.66 -14.87
C THR A 223 -30.36 -2.87 -15.78
N GLU A 224 -31.67 -3.16 -15.74
CA GLU A 224 -32.68 -2.41 -16.49
C GLU A 224 -32.76 -0.94 -16.07
N VAL A 225 -32.67 -0.65 -14.77
CA VAL A 225 -32.71 0.72 -14.24
C VAL A 225 -31.52 1.54 -14.74
N ILE A 226 -30.29 1.03 -14.59
CA ILE A 226 -29.07 1.71 -15.06
C ILE A 226 -29.14 1.92 -16.59
N THR A 227 -29.54 0.88 -17.33
CA THR A 227 -29.63 0.96 -18.80
C THR A 227 -30.64 2.00 -19.25
N SER A 228 -31.84 2.00 -18.65
CA SER A 228 -32.91 2.94 -18.95
C SER A 228 -32.50 4.38 -18.63
N HIS A 229 -31.86 4.60 -17.49
CA HIS A 229 -31.41 5.92 -17.07
C HIS A 229 -30.40 6.52 -18.05
N ILE A 230 -29.30 5.79 -18.30
CA ILE A 230 -28.24 6.23 -19.22
C ILE A 230 -28.80 6.49 -20.61
N THR A 231 -29.67 5.60 -21.09
CA THR A 231 -30.31 5.75 -22.41
C THR A 231 -31.16 7.01 -22.48
N GLY A 232 -32.01 7.27 -21.48
CA GLY A 232 -32.90 8.43 -21.47
C GLY A 232 -32.14 9.76 -21.40
N VAL A 233 -31.19 9.86 -20.47
CA VAL A 233 -30.38 11.08 -20.28
C VAL A 233 -29.53 11.36 -21.52
N MET A 234 -28.75 10.38 -22.00
CA MET A 234 -27.86 10.60 -23.15
C MET A 234 -28.64 10.78 -24.45
N THR A 235 -29.84 10.22 -24.60
CA THR A 235 -30.71 10.50 -25.76
C THR A 235 -31.18 11.96 -25.77
N LYS A 236 -31.58 12.51 -24.60
CA LYS A 236 -32.03 13.90 -24.48
C LYS A 236 -30.95 14.91 -24.88
N TYR A 237 -29.69 14.66 -24.50
CA TYR A 237 -28.56 15.57 -24.77
C TYR A 237 -27.62 15.11 -25.90
N LYS A 238 -28.08 14.18 -26.74
CA LYS A 238 -27.27 13.58 -27.80
C LYS A 238 -26.66 14.65 -28.71
N GLY A 239 -25.33 14.56 -28.91
CA GLY A 239 -24.57 15.51 -29.73
C GLY A 239 -24.35 16.90 -29.11
N LYS A 240 -24.82 17.16 -27.88
CA LYS A 240 -24.60 18.43 -27.17
C LYS A 240 -23.51 18.35 -26.11
N ILE A 241 -23.25 17.14 -25.59
CA ILE A 241 -22.27 16.90 -24.52
C ILE A 241 -20.92 16.51 -25.12
N HIS A 242 -19.84 17.11 -24.61
CA HIS A 242 -18.47 16.81 -25.04
C HIS A 242 -17.87 15.63 -24.27
N THR A 243 -18.08 15.59 -22.95
CA THR A 243 -17.57 14.55 -22.06
C THR A 243 -18.66 14.15 -21.07
N TRP A 244 -18.81 12.85 -20.79
CA TRP A 244 -19.69 12.35 -19.73
C TRP A 244 -18.87 11.74 -18.61
N ASP A 245 -19.15 12.15 -17.38
CA ASP A 245 -18.84 11.34 -16.20
C ASP A 245 -19.85 10.19 -16.17
N VAL A 246 -19.41 9.01 -16.62
CA VAL A 246 -20.27 7.83 -16.74
C VAL A 246 -20.52 7.21 -15.37
N VAL A 247 -19.45 7.10 -14.58
CA VAL A 247 -19.53 6.73 -13.17
C VAL A 247 -18.71 7.73 -12.35
N ASN A 248 -19.25 8.11 -11.19
CA ASN A 248 -18.62 9.04 -10.26
C ASN A 248 -18.33 8.36 -8.91
N GLU A 249 -17.15 8.62 -8.35
CA GLU A 249 -16.75 8.26 -6.98
C GLU A 249 -16.92 6.78 -6.61
N VAL A 250 -16.46 5.91 -7.49
CA VAL A 250 -16.61 4.46 -7.34
C VAL A 250 -15.55 3.85 -6.41
N ILE A 251 -14.49 4.59 -6.08
CA ILE A 251 -13.47 4.20 -5.10
C ILE A 251 -13.72 4.92 -3.77
N GLY A 252 -13.71 4.15 -2.67
CA GLY A 252 -13.76 4.65 -1.30
C GLY A 252 -12.44 5.27 -0.85
N ASP A 253 -12.45 6.00 0.26
CA ASP A 253 -11.22 6.59 0.83
C ASP A 253 -10.25 5.54 1.38
N ASP A 254 -10.74 4.33 1.65
CA ASP A 254 -9.96 3.14 1.98
C ASP A 254 -9.32 2.46 0.75
N ALA A 255 -9.47 3.08 -0.43
CA ALA A 255 -9.01 2.61 -1.72
C ALA A 255 -9.67 1.28 -2.19
N ASN A 256 -10.80 0.90 -1.60
CA ASN A 256 -11.64 -0.21 -2.06
C ASN A 256 -12.80 0.28 -2.94
N MET A 257 -13.52 -0.64 -3.57
CA MET A 257 -14.78 -0.31 -4.23
C MET A 257 -15.78 0.25 -3.22
N ARG A 258 -16.34 1.41 -3.51
CA ARG A 258 -17.31 2.08 -2.62
C ARG A 258 -18.61 1.28 -2.53
N PRO A 259 -19.07 0.92 -1.33
CA PRO A 259 -20.40 0.35 -1.15
C PRO A 259 -21.47 1.29 -1.69
N SER A 260 -22.33 0.77 -2.56
CA SER A 260 -23.43 1.52 -3.18
C SER A 260 -24.54 0.56 -3.59
N VAL A 261 -25.74 1.07 -3.85
CA VAL A 261 -26.83 0.23 -4.39
C VAL A 261 -26.41 -0.50 -5.66
N PHE A 262 -25.55 0.12 -6.47
CA PHE A 262 -24.98 -0.48 -7.68
C PHE A 262 -23.98 -1.59 -7.36
N TYR A 263 -22.94 -1.28 -6.58
CA TYR A 263 -21.89 -2.25 -6.26
C TYR A 263 -22.39 -3.42 -5.42
N ASN A 264 -23.28 -3.17 -4.45
CA ASN A 264 -23.81 -4.21 -3.57
C ASN A 264 -24.69 -5.22 -4.33
N THR A 265 -25.35 -4.81 -5.41
CA THR A 265 -26.23 -5.67 -6.21
C THR A 265 -25.55 -6.28 -7.44
N LEU A 266 -24.61 -5.57 -8.08
CA LEU A 266 -23.99 -5.96 -9.35
C LEU A 266 -22.48 -6.23 -9.25
N GLY A 267 -21.85 -5.97 -8.11
CA GLY A 267 -20.39 -5.96 -7.98
C GLY A 267 -19.74 -4.96 -8.94
N GLU A 268 -18.46 -5.14 -9.31
CA GLU A 268 -17.76 -4.24 -10.24
C GLU A 268 -18.43 -4.15 -11.64
N SER A 269 -19.28 -5.11 -12.00
CA SER A 269 -19.88 -5.21 -13.35
C SER A 269 -20.85 -4.09 -13.72
N PHE A 270 -21.36 -3.31 -12.75
CA PHE A 270 -22.20 -2.14 -13.08
C PHE A 270 -21.45 -1.09 -13.89
N ILE A 271 -20.12 -1.02 -13.74
CA ILE A 271 -19.27 -0.07 -14.46
C ILE A 271 -19.21 -0.49 -15.95
N ASP A 272 -18.99 -1.77 -16.22
CA ASP A 272 -19.03 -2.33 -17.58
C ASP A 272 -20.37 -2.01 -18.25
N LEU A 273 -21.47 -2.26 -17.53
CA LEU A 273 -22.82 -1.98 -18.00
C LEU A 273 -22.98 -0.50 -18.35
N ALA A 274 -22.55 0.39 -17.47
CA ALA A 274 -22.73 1.83 -17.64
C ALA A 274 -21.97 2.36 -18.87
N PHE A 275 -20.69 2.02 -18.99
CA PHE A 275 -19.86 2.45 -20.12
C PHE A 275 -20.28 1.85 -21.45
N ASN A 276 -20.63 0.55 -21.49
CA ASN A 276 -21.10 -0.07 -22.73
C ASN A 276 -22.45 0.49 -23.17
N THR A 277 -23.35 0.77 -22.23
CA THR A 277 -24.63 1.44 -22.52
C THR A 277 -24.38 2.85 -23.05
N ALA A 278 -23.54 3.64 -22.38
CA ALA A 278 -23.23 5.00 -22.79
C ALA A 278 -22.66 5.05 -24.23
N LYS A 279 -21.67 4.19 -24.52
CA LYS A 279 -21.04 4.11 -25.85
C LYS A 279 -22.03 3.69 -26.94
N ALA A 280 -22.99 2.83 -26.62
CA ALA A 280 -24.02 2.39 -27.56
C ALA A 280 -25.05 3.50 -27.88
N VAL A 281 -25.36 4.37 -26.92
CA VAL A 281 -26.36 5.45 -27.10
C VAL A 281 -25.78 6.62 -27.90
N ASP A 282 -24.60 7.11 -27.52
CA ASP A 282 -23.85 8.13 -28.25
C ASP A 282 -22.35 7.81 -28.20
N PRO A 283 -21.74 7.41 -29.33
CA PRO A 283 -20.31 7.08 -29.35
C PRO A 283 -19.38 8.30 -29.42
N LYS A 284 -19.94 9.51 -29.62
CA LYS A 284 -19.18 10.76 -29.83
C LYS A 284 -18.54 11.36 -28.57
N PRO A 285 -19.23 11.51 -27.43
CA PRO A 285 -18.63 12.12 -26.24
C PRO A 285 -17.50 11.25 -25.70
N ILE A 286 -16.54 11.90 -25.04
CA ILE A 286 -15.51 11.23 -24.25
C ILE A 286 -16.17 10.61 -23.02
N LEU A 287 -15.99 9.31 -22.79
CA LEU A 287 -16.52 8.61 -21.63
C LEU A 287 -15.49 8.58 -20.49
N ALA A 288 -15.82 9.23 -19.38
CA ALA A 288 -14.93 9.40 -18.24
C ALA A 288 -15.39 8.62 -17.00
N ILE A 289 -14.41 8.14 -16.23
CA ILE A 289 -14.58 7.81 -14.81
C ILE A 289 -14.08 9.01 -13.99
N ASN A 290 -14.85 9.48 -13.01
CA ASN A 290 -14.53 10.68 -12.23
C ASN A 290 -14.51 10.35 -10.73
N ASP A 291 -13.53 10.84 -9.98
CA ASP A 291 -13.41 10.56 -8.54
C ASP A 291 -12.56 11.61 -7.82
N TYR A 292 -12.81 11.84 -6.53
CA TYR A 292 -12.06 12.80 -5.71
C TYR A 292 -10.82 12.19 -5.07
N ASN A 293 -9.90 13.05 -4.63
CA ASN A 293 -8.64 12.64 -4.01
C ASN A 293 -7.77 11.77 -4.94
N MET A 294 -7.89 11.95 -6.25
CA MET A 294 -7.04 11.23 -7.21
C MET A 294 -5.59 11.69 -7.15
N GLU A 295 -5.31 12.83 -6.53
CA GLU A 295 -3.97 13.35 -6.27
C GLU A 295 -3.23 12.58 -5.17
N TYR A 296 -3.91 11.68 -4.43
CA TYR A 296 -3.31 10.87 -3.37
C TYR A 296 -3.00 9.45 -3.86
N SER A 297 -1.76 9.00 -3.64
CA SER A 297 -1.18 7.81 -4.27
C SER A 297 -1.96 6.50 -4.06
N GLN A 298 -2.54 6.29 -2.88
CA GLN A 298 -3.29 5.05 -2.58
C GLN A 298 -4.58 4.95 -3.42
N LYS A 299 -5.38 6.01 -3.44
CA LYS A 299 -6.64 6.07 -4.20
C LYS A 299 -6.36 6.13 -5.70
N ALA A 300 -5.32 6.86 -6.11
CA ALA A 300 -4.83 6.87 -7.49
C ALA A 300 -4.44 5.48 -7.99
N THR A 301 -3.76 4.69 -7.15
CA THR A 301 -3.36 3.31 -7.48
C THR A 301 -4.56 2.39 -7.62
N ALA A 302 -5.56 2.51 -6.74
CA ALA A 302 -6.81 1.76 -6.85
C ALA A 302 -7.57 2.11 -8.14
N MET A 303 -7.70 3.40 -8.46
CA MET A 303 -8.32 3.86 -9.71
C MET A 303 -7.54 3.37 -10.94
N TYR A 304 -6.20 3.45 -10.92
CA TYR A 304 -5.35 2.96 -12.01
C TYR A 304 -5.59 1.46 -12.25
N ASN A 305 -5.62 0.67 -11.18
CA ASN A 305 -5.89 -0.77 -11.26
C ASN A 305 -7.30 -1.08 -11.74
N LEU A 306 -8.30 -0.31 -11.30
CA LEU A 306 -9.68 -0.43 -11.78
C LEU A 306 -9.76 -0.15 -13.28
N VAL A 307 -9.23 0.99 -13.74
CA VAL A 307 -9.26 1.37 -15.17
C VAL A 307 -8.47 0.36 -16.01
N LYS A 308 -7.35 -0.15 -15.52
CA LYS A 308 -6.60 -1.22 -16.19
C LYS A 308 -7.44 -2.49 -16.36
N ARG A 309 -8.17 -2.92 -15.32
CA ARG A 309 -9.11 -4.06 -15.40
C ARG A 309 -10.26 -3.78 -16.37
N LEU A 310 -10.86 -2.60 -16.33
CA LEU A 310 -11.94 -2.18 -17.24
C LEU A 310 -11.48 -2.22 -18.70
N LYS A 311 -10.33 -1.63 -19.02
CA LYS A 311 -9.76 -1.68 -20.37
C LYS A 311 -9.42 -3.09 -20.82
N SER A 312 -8.93 -3.95 -19.93
CA SER A 312 -8.67 -5.36 -20.25
C SER A 312 -9.94 -6.14 -20.62
N ARG A 313 -11.10 -5.74 -20.07
CA ARG A 313 -12.43 -6.29 -20.37
C ARG A 313 -13.09 -5.63 -21.59
N GLY A 314 -12.40 -4.70 -22.26
CA GLY A 314 -12.93 -3.98 -23.42
C GLY A 314 -13.94 -2.88 -23.07
N VAL A 315 -14.02 -2.46 -21.80
CA VAL A 315 -14.89 -1.37 -21.37
C VAL A 315 -14.35 -0.05 -21.93
N PRO A 316 -15.18 0.79 -22.60
CA PRO A 316 -14.73 1.98 -23.33
C PRO A 316 -14.46 3.19 -22.42
N VAL A 317 -13.54 3.05 -21.46
CA VAL A 317 -13.06 4.16 -20.62
C VAL A 317 -12.03 4.98 -21.42
N GLU A 318 -12.31 6.27 -21.63
CA GLU A 318 -11.52 7.16 -22.49
C GLU A 318 -10.85 8.31 -21.71
N GLN A 319 -11.33 8.61 -20.50
CA GLN A 319 -10.76 9.65 -19.64
C GLN A 319 -10.87 9.30 -18.15
N ILE A 320 -9.90 9.77 -17.37
CA ILE A 320 -9.98 9.87 -15.90
C ILE A 320 -10.17 11.33 -15.51
N GLY A 321 -11.19 11.60 -14.72
CA GLY A 321 -11.43 12.89 -14.06
C GLY A 321 -10.92 12.86 -12.63
N ALA A 322 -10.08 13.84 -12.29
CA ALA A 322 -9.52 14.02 -10.96
C ALA A 322 -10.18 15.23 -10.27
N GLN A 323 -11.02 14.96 -9.27
CA GLN A 323 -11.65 15.99 -8.45
C GLN A 323 -10.67 16.39 -7.35
N ALA A 324 -10.17 17.62 -7.43
CA ALA A 324 -9.07 18.16 -6.65
C ALA A 324 -9.58 19.19 -5.62
N HIS A 325 -10.28 18.71 -4.59
CA HIS A 325 -10.71 19.49 -3.43
C HIS A 325 -9.60 19.52 -2.36
N LEU A 326 -8.68 20.47 -2.50
CA LEU A 326 -7.41 20.48 -1.77
C LEU A 326 -7.42 21.47 -0.62
N VAL A 327 -6.39 21.38 0.24
CA VAL A 327 -6.18 22.30 1.37
C VAL A 327 -4.87 23.06 1.14
N VAL A 328 -4.92 24.37 1.38
CA VAL A 328 -3.75 25.25 1.21
C VAL A 328 -2.54 24.72 2.00
N GLY A 329 -1.36 24.71 1.36
CA GLY A 329 -0.10 24.24 1.94
C GLY A 329 -0.04 22.74 2.21
N SER A 330 -1.03 21.96 1.80
CA SER A 330 -1.15 20.53 2.06
C SER A 330 -1.36 19.70 0.79
N LEU A 331 -0.84 20.18 -0.35
CA LEU A 331 -0.92 19.45 -1.61
C LEU A 331 -0.14 18.13 -1.51
N PRO A 332 -0.72 17.01 -1.96
CA PRO A 332 0.03 15.77 -2.10
C PRO A 332 1.13 15.92 -3.16
N SER A 333 2.28 15.27 -2.95
CA SER A 333 3.38 15.24 -3.93
C SER A 333 3.06 14.29 -5.10
N GLY A 334 3.72 14.48 -6.24
CA GLY A 334 3.62 13.55 -7.38
C GLY A 334 2.35 13.67 -8.25
N ILE A 335 1.60 14.78 -8.16
CA ILE A 335 0.37 15.00 -8.96
C ILE A 335 0.61 14.80 -10.46
N LYS A 336 1.72 15.34 -10.99
CA LYS A 336 2.11 15.16 -12.40
C LYS A 336 2.30 13.68 -12.74
N ASP A 337 3.00 12.93 -11.88
CA ASP A 337 3.31 11.52 -12.13
C ASP A 337 2.04 10.66 -12.06
N ILE A 338 1.12 11.01 -11.18
CA ILE A 338 -0.21 10.39 -11.13
C ILE A 338 -0.96 10.61 -12.45
N TYR A 339 -1.00 11.85 -12.95
CA TYR A 339 -1.64 12.15 -14.23
C TYR A 339 -0.92 11.44 -15.39
N GLN A 340 0.41 11.33 -15.34
CA GLN A 340 1.20 10.59 -16.33
C GLN A 340 0.93 9.08 -16.28
N ASN A 341 0.75 8.51 -15.08
CA ASN A 341 0.40 7.10 -14.87
C ASN A 341 -0.98 6.81 -15.46
N PHE A 342 -1.98 7.65 -15.18
CA PHE A 342 -3.28 7.53 -15.83
C PHE A 342 -3.19 7.65 -17.35
N ALA A 343 -2.43 8.63 -17.86
CA ALA A 343 -2.19 8.77 -19.30
C ALA A 343 -1.56 7.52 -19.93
N SER A 344 -0.69 6.81 -19.20
CA SER A 344 -0.01 5.59 -19.67
C SER A 344 -0.97 4.42 -19.93
N LEU A 345 -2.17 4.43 -19.33
CA LEU A 345 -3.23 3.47 -19.63
C LEU A 345 -3.87 3.71 -21.00
N GLY A 346 -3.48 4.77 -21.72
CA GLY A 346 -4.09 5.18 -22.99
C GLY A 346 -5.48 5.78 -22.79
N VAL A 347 -5.70 6.45 -21.66
CA VAL A 347 -6.86 7.32 -21.41
C VAL A 347 -6.35 8.76 -21.28
N SER A 348 -7.19 9.73 -21.57
CA SER A 348 -6.89 11.13 -21.26
C SER A 348 -7.09 11.42 -19.76
N VAL A 349 -6.58 12.56 -19.28
CA VAL A 349 -6.78 13.03 -17.91
C VAL A 349 -7.46 14.39 -17.95
N ALA A 350 -8.22 14.74 -16.92
CA ALA A 350 -8.74 16.08 -16.69
C ALA A 350 -8.77 16.37 -15.20
N VAL A 351 -8.36 17.57 -14.80
CA VAL A 351 -8.68 18.07 -13.45
C VAL A 351 -10.10 18.60 -13.52
N THR A 352 -11.03 17.94 -12.84
CA THR A 352 -12.46 18.12 -13.07
C THR A 352 -13.13 19.03 -12.05
N GLU A 353 -12.58 19.14 -10.84
CA GLU A 353 -13.16 19.91 -9.74
C GLU A 353 -12.04 20.51 -8.88
N LEU A 354 -11.45 21.62 -9.30
CA LEU A 354 -10.36 22.26 -8.56
C LEU A 354 -10.89 23.40 -7.67
N ASP A 355 -10.73 23.21 -6.36
CA ASP A 355 -10.80 24.25 -5.34
C ASP A 355 -9.76 23.98 -4.24
N ILE A 356 -9.20 25.03 -3.63
CA ILE A 356 -8.14 24.89 -2.62
C ILE A 356 -8.53 25.69 -1.39
N ARG A 357 -9.18 25.07 -0.42
CA ARG A 357 -9.72 25.76 0.77
C ARG A 357 -8.64 26.13 1.80
N MET A 358 -8.97 27.11 2.65
CA MET A 358 -8.13 27.54 3.77
C MET A 358 -8.93 27.93 5.00
N PRO A 359 -8.32 27.97 6.20
CA PRO A 359 -8.93 28.56 7.38
C PRO A 359 -9.30 30.03 7.15
N THR A 360 -10.48 30.43 7.65
CA THR A 360 -11.00 31.79 7.52
C THR A 360 -10.88 32.58 8.84
N PRO A 361 -10.62 33.90 8.79
CA PRO A 361 -10.42 34.73 7.59
C PRO A 361 -9.04 34.50 6.92
N PRO A 362 -8.94 34.66 5.59
CA PRO A 362 -7.67 34.49 4.88
C PRO A 362 -6.64 35.54 5.29
N THR A 363 -5.36 35.17 5.27
CA THR A 363 -4.22 36.08 5.47
C THR A 363 -3.45 36.26 4.17
N ALA A 364 -2.63 37.31 4.09
CA ALA A 364 -1.75 37.50 2.92
C ALA A 364 -0.83 36.28 2.66
N ALA A 365 -0.38 35.61 3.73
CA ALA A 365 0.47 34.43 3.62
C ALA A 365 -0.30 33.22 3.07
N THR A 366 -1.52 32.96 3.56
CA THR A 366 -2.34 31.84 3.07
C THR A 366 -2.82 32.08 1.64
N LEU A 367 -3.13 33.31 1.25
CA LEU A 367 -3.46 33.67 -0.14
C LEU A 367 -2.25 33.49 -1.09
N ALA A 368 -1.04 33.82 -0.63
CA ALA A 368 0.17 33.59 -1.41
C ALA A 368 0.47 32.09 -1.58
N GLN A 369 0.30 31.30 -0.51
CA GLN A 369 0.47 29.84 -0.57
C GLN A 369 -0.57 29.21 -1.50
N GLN A 370 -1.85 29.60 -1.37
CA GLN A 370 -2.91 29.13 -2.27
C GLN A 370 -2.60 29.43 -3.74
N ALA A 371 -2.06 30.59 -4.05
CA ALA A 371 -1.64 30.93 -5.40
C ALA A 371 -0.55 29.98 -5.94
N ALA A 372 0.43 29.62 -5.10
CA ALA A 372 1.46 28.65 -5.45
C ALA A 372 0.87 27.23 -5.65
N ASP A 373 -0.10 26.85 -4.82
CA ASP A 373 -0.77 25.55 -4.89
C ASP A 373 -1.61 25.42 -6.18
N TYR A 374 -2.38 26.44 -6.53
CA TYR A 374 -3.11 26.50 -7.80
C TYR A 374 -2.17 26.39 -9.01
N VAL A 375 -1.04 27.11 -8.99
CA VAL A 375 -0.01 26.99 -10.03
C VAL A 375 0.52 25.56 -10.12
N THR A 376 0.74 24.90 -8.98
CA THR A 376 1.25 23.52 -8.93
C THR A 376 0.31 22.55 -9.64
N VAL A 377 -1.00 22.58 -9.32
CA VAL A 377 -1.99 21.68 -9.93
C VAL A 377 -2.20 21.99 -11.42
N VAL A 378 -2.36 23.27 -11.77
CA VAL A 378 -2.56 23.66 -13.17
C VAL A 378 -1.31 23.30 -14.00
N LYS A 379 -0.10 23.54 -13.48
CA LYS A 379 1.14 23.17 -14.16
C LYS A 379 1.27 21.65 -14.33
N ALA A 380 0.88 20.85 -13.34
CA ALA A 380 0.90 19.39 -13.47
C ALA A 380 0.05 18.92 -14.67
N CYS A 381 -1.12 19.52 -14.89
CA CYS A 381 -1.93 19.25 -16.08
C CYS A 381 -1.27 19.77 -17.38
N LEU A 382 -0.64 20.95 -17.36
CA LEU A 382 0.07 21.45 -18.54
C LEU A 382 1.26 20.56 -18.94
N ASP A 383 1.96 19.99 -17.96
CA ASP A 383 3.15 19.16 -18.15
C ASP A 383 2.82 17.75 -18.65
N VAL A 384 1.56 17.30 -18.56
CA VAL A 384 1.09 16.01 -19.09
C VAL A 384 0.32 16.25 -20.40
N PRO A 385 0.84 15.83 -21.57
CA PRO A 385 0.19 16.08 -22.86
C PRO A 385 -1.25 15.57 -22.97
N GLN A 386 -1.55 14.48 -22.28
CA GLN A 386 -2.87 13.83 -22.27
C GLN A 386 -3.84 14.44 -21.24
N CYS A 387 -3.40 15.40 -20.41
CA CYS A 387 -4.32 16.14 -19.56
C CYS A 387 -5.00 17.24 -20.39
N LEU A 388 -6.33 17.16 -20.60
CA LEU A 388 -7.04 17.99 -21.59
C LEU A 388 -7.41 19.38 -21.06
N GLY A 389 -7.44 19.58 -19.75
CA GLY A 389 -7.79 20.86 -19.14
C GLY A 389 -8.13 20.77 -17.66
N VAL A 390 -8.49 21.93 -17.10
CA VAL A 390 -8.81 22.12 -15.68
C VAL A 390 -10.18 22.77 -15.56
N THR A 391 -11.04 22.22 -14.71
CA THR A 391 -12.34 22.80 -14.35
C THR A 391 -12.31 23.20 -12.87
N PHE A 392 -12.62 24.47 -12.58
CA PHE A 392 -12.73 24.97 -11.22
C PHE A 392 -14.12 24.64 -10.65
N TRP A 393 -14.19 24.20 -9.39
CA TRP A 393 -15.47 23.89 -8.74
C TRP A 393 -16.07 25.15 -8.12
N GLY A 394 -16.62 26.00 -8.99
CA GLY A 394 -16.98 27.38 -8.70
C GLY A 394 -15.82 28.36 -8.91
N LEU A 395 -16.10 29.50 -9.54
CA LEU A 395 -15.09 30.54 -9.76
C LEU A 395 -15.01 31.58 -8.64
N THR A 396 -16.01 31.67 -7.77
CA THR A 396 -16.09 32.67 -6.70
C THR A 396 -16.45 32.07 -5.35
N ASP A 397 -15.83 32.61 -4.30
CA ASP A 397 -16.13 32.29 -2.90
C ASP A 397 -17.59 32.60 -2.54
N LYS A 398 -18.24 33.54 -3.25
CA LYS A 398 -19.64 33.94 -3.02
C LYS A 398 -20.64 32.78 -3.13
N TYR A 399 -20.34 31.81 -4.00
CA TYR A 399 -21.20 30.65 -4.26
C TYR A 399 -20.51 29.33 -3.92
N SER A 400 -19.39 29.39 -3.19
CA SER A 400 -18.63 28.20 -2.83
C SER A 400 -19.38 27.37 -1.79
N TRP A 401 -19.39 26.06 -2.01
CA TRP A 401 -19.92 25.06 -1.11
C TRP A 401 -19.06 24.85 0.15
N VAL A 402 -17.80 25.30 0.12
CA VAL A 402 -16.79 24.98 1.14
C VAL A 402 -17.22 25.39 2.55
N PRO A 403 -17.71 26.62 2.80
CA PRO A 403 -18.09 27.03 4.16
C PRO A 403 -19.27 26.23 4.74
N ASP A 404 -20.15 25.69 3.89
CA ASP A 404 -21.32 24.92 4.31
C ASP A 404 -20.93 23.50 4.77
N VAL A 405 -19.84 22.96 4.24
CA VAL A 405 -19.34 21.61 4.57
C VAL A 405 -18.18 21.64 5.57
N PHE A 406 -17.29 22.61 5.45
CA PHE A 406 -16.08 22.74 6.27
C PHE A 406 -16.19 23.98 7.16
N SER A 407 -16.75 23.80 8.35
CA SER A 407 -16.91 24.90 9.31
C SER A 407 -15.57 25.56 9.64
N GLY A 408 -15.49 26.87 9.43
CA GLY A 408 -14.28 27.67 9.67
C GLY A 408 -13.30 27.71 8.49
N GLU A 409 -13.57 27.00 7.40
CA GLU A 409 -12.79 27.04 6.16
C GLU A 409 -13.58 27.69 5.01
N GLY A 410 -12.87 28.18 4.00
CA GLY A 410 -13.45 28.93 2.90
C GLY A 410 -12.36 29.52 2.00
N ALA A 411 -12.69 30.65 1.35
CA ALA A 411 -11.80 31.38 0.45
C ALA A 411 -11.13 30.48 -0.60
N ALA A 412 -11.84 29.50 -1.14
CA ALA A 412 -11.28 28.39 -1.93
C ALA A 412 -11.12 28.70 -3.42
N CYS A 413 -11.89 29.64 -3.97
CA CYS A 413 -12.02 29.90 -5.41
C CYS A 413 -11.13 31.07 -5.87
N LEU A 414 -11.02 31.29 -7.19
CA LEU A 414 -10.15 32.32 -7.79
C LEU A 414 -10.63 33.78 -7.58
N TYR A 415 -11.90 33.97 -7.25
CA TYR A 415 -12.50 35.27 -6.94
C TYR A 415 -13.07 35.27 -5.53
N ASP A 416 -12.94 36.39 -4.83
CA ASP A 416 -13.53 36.54 -3.50
C ASP A 416 -15.06 36.72 -3.55
N GLU A 417 -15.69 36.84 -2.38
CA GLU A 417 -17.14 37.05 -2.22
C GLU A 417 -17.65 38.36 -2.86
N SER A 418 -16.74 39.33 -3.07
CA SER A 418 -17.00 40.61 -3.73
C SER A 418 -16.69 40.59 -5.23
N LEU A 419 -16.48 39.40 -5.80
CA LEU A 419 -16.15 39.17 -7.21
C LEU A 419 -14.85 39.87 -7.65
N GLN A 420 -13.91 40.09 -6.73
CA GLN A 420 -12.58 40.57 -7.05
C GLN A 420 -11.61 39.40 -7.26
N PRO A 421 -10.72 39.47 -8.26
CA PRO A 421 -9.74 38.42 -8.49
C PRO A 421 -8.75 38.37 -7.33
N LYS A 422 -8.45 37.16 -6.87
CA LYS A 422 -7.46 36.89 -5.83
C LYS A 422 -6.05 36.65 -6.44
N PRO A 423 -5.00 36.55 -5.60
CA PRO A 423 -3.64 36.32 -6.09
C PRO A 423 -3.46 35.03 -6.92
N ASP A 424 -4.21 33.98 -6.61
CA ASP A 424 -4.27 32.71 -7.34
C ASP A 424 -4.79 32.87 -8.78
N TYR A 425 -5.82 33.69 -9.02
CA TYR A 425 -6.26 34.04 -10.38
C TYR A 425 -5.11 34.60 -11.21
N THR A 426 -4.39 35.57 -10.64
CA THR A 426 -3.27 36.24 -11.33
C THR A 426 -2.10 35.28 -11.58
N ALA A 427 -1.84 34.38 -10.63
CA ALA A 427 -0.80 33.37 -10.75
C ALA A 427 -1.11 32.34 -11.85
N VAL A 428 -2.35 31.82 -11.90
CA VAL A 428 -2.80 30.92 -12.98
C VAL A 428 -2.79 31.64 -14.34
N GLN A 429 -3.26 32.88 -14.40
CA GLN A 429 -3.19 33.70 -15.62
C GLN A 429 -1.74 33.90 -16.10
N SER A 430 -0.81 34.14 -15.18
CA SER A 430 0.62 34.29 -15.48
C SER A 430 1.24 32.99 -16.02
N LEU A 431 0.92 31.86 -15.40
CA LEU A 431 1.34 30.54 -15.89
C LEU A 431 0.83 30.26 -17.31
N LEU A 432 -0.44 30.57 -17.59
CA LEU A 432 -1.06 30.33 -18.89
C LEU A 432 -0.59 31.32 -19.97
N SER A 433 -0.21 32.54 -19.60
CA SER A 433 0.31 33.55 -20.54
C SER A 433 1.81 33.39 -20.84
N ALA A 434 2.55 32.62 -20.03
CA ALA A 434 3.95 32.33 -20.28
C ALA A 434 4.14 31.69 -21.66
N THR A 435 4.83 32.38 -22.56
CA THR A 435 5.16 31.86 -23.89
C THR A 435 6.12 30.68 -23.71
N PRO A 436 5.93 29.55 -24.41
CA PRO A 436 6.95 28.52 -24.46
C PRO A 436 8.24 29.19 -24.93
N THR A 437 9.35 29.04 -24.19
CA THR A 437 10.66 29.43 -24.70
C THR A 437 10.96 28.55 -25.90
N SER A 438 10.57 29.03 -27.08
CA SER A 438 10.75 28.34 -28.34
C SER A 438 12.22 28.43 -28.73
N THR A 439 12.97 27.36 -28.54
CA THR A 439 13.86 26.90 -29.60
C THR A 439 12.98 26.22 -30.64
N THR A 440 12.66 26.97 -31.69
CA THR A 440 11.79 26.56 -32.78
C THR A 440 12.40 25.41 -33.56
N THR A 441 11.66 24.31 -33.73
CA THR A 441 11.61 23.62 -35.02
C THR A 441 10.23 23.00 -35.22
N THR A 442 9.45 23.65 -36.06
CA THR A 442 8.16 23.21 -36.57
C THR A 442 8.39 22.15 -37.66
N ALA A 443 7.74 20.99 -37.56
CA ALA A 443 7.27 20.26 -38.73
C ALA A 443 6.22 19.22 -38.29
N SER A 444 4.98 19.42 -38.76
CA SER A 444 3.98 18.36 -38.87
C SER A 444 4.07 17.74 -40.28
N PRO A 445 3.79 16.44 -40.47
CA PRO A 445 4.22 15.71 -41.64
C PRO A 445 3.16 15.69 -42.75
N THR A 446 3.60 15.80 -43.99
CA THR A 446 2.95 15.09 -45.10
C THR A 446 4.00 14.51 -46.04
N ASP A 447 3.85 13.21 -46.27
CA ASP A 447 4.65 12.29 -47.06
C ASP A 447 4.89 12.77 -48.51
N THR A 448 6.13 12.72 -48.99
CA THR A 448 6.50 12.15 -50.31
C THR A 448 8.02 11.95 -50.39
N GLN A 449 8.40 10.72 -50.69
CA GLN A 449 9.74 10.19 -50.95
C GLN A 449 10.50 10.97 -52.05
N THR A 450 11.67 11.56 -51.76
CA THR A 450 12.75 11.77 -52.75
C THR A 450 14.12 11.88 -52.08
N THR A 451 15.07 11.09 -52.58
CA THR A 451 16.51 11.00 -52.30
C THR A 451 17.23 12.36 -52.21
N VAL A 452 17.87 12.70 -51.09
CA VAL A 452 18.95 13.71 -51.07
C VAL A 452 20.03 13.39 -50.02
N THR A 453 21.25 13.47 -50.51
CA THR A 453 22.58 13.50 -49.89
C THR A 453 22.77 14.45 -48.70
N SER A 454 23.63 14.00 -47.79
CA SER A 454 24.12 14.59 -46.54
C SER A 454 24.78 15.98 -46.63
N SER A 455 24.54 16.83 -45.62
CA SER A 455 25.36 18.01 -45.23
C SER A 455 25.20 18.31 -43.72
N PRO A 456 26.16 18.98 -43.07
CA PRO A 456 26.84 18.45 -41.89
C PRO A 456 26.23 18.85 -40.54
N THR A 457 26.33 17.91 -39.60
CA THR A 457 25.92 17.95 -38.18
C THR A 457 26.74 18.97 -37.38
N SER A 458 26.10 19.77 -36.51
CA SER A 458 26.82 20.45 -35.43
C SER A 458 27.30 19.40 -34.42
N THR A 459 28.60 19.34 -34.19
CA THR A 459 29.22 18.34 -33.32
C THR A 459 29.19 18.82 -31.86
N PHE A 460 28.53 18.06 -30.98
CA PHE A 460 28.64 18.23 -29.52
C PHE A 460 30.12 18.10 -29.11
N THR A 461 30.64 19.08 -28.36
CA THR A 461 31.99 19.04 -27.81
C THR A 461 31.88 18.84 -26.31
N PRO A 462 32.22 17.66 -25.76
CA PRO A 462 32.09 17.40 -24.33
C PRO A 462 33.07 18.24 -23.52
N PRO A 463 32.66 18.82 -22.37
CA PRO A 463 33.59 19.47 -21.44
C PRO A 463 34.60 18.45 -20.91
N VAL A 464 35.88 18.85 -20.83
CA VAL A 464 36.96 18.03 -20.29
C VAL A 464 37.50 18.69 -19.03
N VAL A 465 37.43 17.98 -17.91
CA VAL A 465 37.86 18.44 -16.59
C VAL A 465 38.79 17.40 -15.97
N PRO A 466 40.04 17.75 -15.60
CA PRO A 466 40.93 16.82 -14.92
C PRO A 466 40.41 16.41 -13.54
N LEU A 467 40.61 15.14 -13.17
CA LEU A 467 40.34 14.67 -11.81
C LEU A 467 41.15 15.47 -10.78
N SER A 468 40.49 15.87 -9.70
CA SER A 468 41.17 16.47 -8.55
C SER A 468 42.03 15.42 -7.83
N PRO A 469 43.32 15.68 -7.52
CA PRO A 469 44.16 14.75 -6.77
C PRO A 469 43.61 14.40 -5.38
N THR A 470 42.79 15.28 -4.81
CA THR A 470 42.08 15.08 -3.53
C THR A 470 40.59 14.79 -3.72
N GLY A 471 40.12 14.65 -4.95
CA GLY A 471 38.72 14.29 -5.24
C GLY A 471 38.46 12.81 -4.95
N LEU A 472 37.17 12.47 -4.75
CA LEU A 472 36.76 11.13 -4.30
C LEU A 472 37.29 10.02 -5.21
N ALA A 473 37.23 10.18 -6.53
CA ALA A 473 37.71 9.21 -7.50
C ALA A 473 39.22 8.98 -7.45
N ALA A 474 40.03 10.03 -7.30
CA ALA A 474 41.48 9.88 -7.21
C ALA A 474 41.88 9.11 -5.93
N LEU A 475 41.21 9.42 -4.82
CA LEU A 475 41.45 8.75 -3.54
C LEU A 475 40.94 7.29 -3.56
N ALA A 476 39.75 7.03 -4.10
CA ALA A 476 39.21 5.69 -4.24
C ALA A 476 40.05 4.80 -5.17
N LYS A 477 40.58 5.37 -6.26
CA LYS A 477 41.46 4.64 -7.19
C LYS A 477 42.72 4.11 -6.51
N SER A 478 43.26 4.81 -5.50
CA SER A 478 44.40 4.32 -4.71
C SER A 478 44.11 3.05 -3.89
N LYS A 479 42.83 2.70 -3.76
CA LYS A 479 42.33 1.50 -3.07
C LYS A 479 41.69 0.50 -4.05
N ASP A 480 41.94 0.63 -5.35
CA ASP A 480 41.32 -0.17 -6.40
C ASP A 480 39.78 -0.11 -6.35
N ARG A 481 39.23 1.09 -6.15
CA ARG A 481 37.78 1.37 -6.16
C ARG A 481 37.44 2.49 -7.12
N TYR A 482 36.23 2.46 -7.66
CA TYR A 482 35.66 3.61 -8.37
C TYR A 482 34.76 4.45 -7.44
N MET A 483 34.56 5.71 -7.81
CA MET A 483 33.51 6.58 -7.28
C MET A 483 32.71 7.11 -8.46
N GLY A 484 31.40 6.92 -8.45
CA GLY A 484 30.50 7.28 -9.55
C GLY A 484 29.47 8.32 -9.16
N SER A 485 28.83 8.92 -10.16
CA SER A 485 27.60 9.71 -9.99
C SER A 485 26.60 9.35 -11.07
N ALA A 486 25.33 9.22 -10.69
CA ALA A 486 24.21 9.28 -11.61
C ALA A 486 23.86 10.75 -11.90
N PHE A 487 23.66 11.10 -13.17
CA PHE A 487 23.19 12.42 -13.62
C PHE A 487 22.83 12.41 -15.12
N GLU A 488 22.13 13.46 -15.58
CA GLU A 488 21.63 13.58 -16.95
C GLU A 488 22.29 14.66 -17.80
N ASN A 489 22.17 14.51 -19.13
CA ASN A 489 22.67 15.49 -20.10
C ASN A 489 22.12 16.91 -19.85
N GLY A 490 20.88 17.02 -19.36
CA GLY A 490 20.25 18.31 -19.05
C GLY A 490 21.03 19.16 -18.03
N TYR A 491 21.79 18.51 -17.13
CA TYR A 491 22.54 19.19 -16.07
C TYR A 491 23.91 19.69 -16.54
N LEU A 492 24.38 19.27 -17.73
CA LEU A 492 25.67 19.71 -18.29
C LEU A 492 25.74 21.20 -18.62
N SER A 493 24.58 21.86 -18.71
CA SER A 493 24.49 23.30 -18.90
C SER A 493 24.94 24.09 -17.65
N ASP A 494 24.89 23.47 -16.46
CA ASP A 494 25.47 24.04 -15.25
C ASP A 494 26.96 23.69 -15.18
N SER A 495 27.78 24.64 -15.63
CA SER A 495 29.24 24.49 -15.65
C SER A 495 29.86 24.30 -14.26
N ALA A 496 29.25 24.82 -13.20
CA ALA A 496 29.76 24.67 -11.84
C ALA A 496 29.53 23.25 -11.34
N TYR A 497 28.30 22.75 -11.48
CA TYR A 497 27.96 21.36 -11.18
C TYR A 497 28.80 20.38 -12.02
N THR A 498 28.89 20.62 -13.33
CA THR A 498 29.68 19.78 -14.26
C THR A 498 31.14 19.70 -13.83
N SER A 499 31.74 20.83 -13.42
CA SER A 499 33.11 20.86 -12.92
C SER A 499 33.27 20.07 -11.61
N ILE A 500 32.30 20.15 -10.70
CA ILE A 500 32.31 19.40 -9.43
C ILE A 500 32.25 17.90 -9.71
N VAL A 501 31.31 17.45 -10.53
CA VAL A 501 31.16 16.02 -10.84
C VAL A 501 32.40 15.47 -11.54
N LEU A 502 32.81 16.08 -12.66
CA LEU A 502 33.92 15.56 -13.47
C LEU A 502 35.28 15.61 -12.75
N SER A 503 35.45 16.46 -11.73
CA SER A 503 36.66 16.47 -10.91
C SER A 503 36.65 15.48 -9.74
N ASN A 504 35.47 14.93 -9.37
CA ASN A 504 35.30 14.09 -8.18
C ASN A 504 34.97 12.62 -8.48
N VAL A 505 34.40 12.28 -9.63
CA VAL A 505 33.96 10.90 -9.94
C VAL A 505 34.65 10.37 -11.20
N ASN A 506 34.72 9.04 -11.37
CA ASN A 506 35.31 8.36 -12.53
C ASN A 506 34.40 7.29 -13.16
N GLN A 507 33.15 7.20 -12.71
CA GLN A 507 32.08 6.43 -13.34
C GLN A 507 30.83 7.31 -13.50
N ILE A 508 30.13 7.16 -14.62
CA ILE A 508 28.83 7.80 -14.88
C ILE A 508 27.75 6.73 -14.98
N THR A 509 26.58 6.99 -14.39
CA THR A 509 25.33 6.30 -14.70
C THR A 509 24.36 7.29 -15.33
N CYS A 510 23.82 6.98 -16.51
CA CYS A 510 22.83 7.82 -17.18
C CYS A 510 21.44 7.50 -16.63
N GLU A 511 20.91 8.32 -15.72
CA GLU A 511 19.69 8.02 -14.92
C GLU A 511 18.54 7.41 -15.75
N ASN A 512 17.90 8.21 -16.59
CA ASN A 512 16.73 7.88 -17.40
C ASN A 512 17.07 7.64 -18.87
N SER A 513 18.11 8.30 -19.39
CA SER A 513 18.43 8.33 -20.83
C SER A 513 18.75 6.96 -21.46
N MET A 514 19.09 5.95 -20.65
CA MET A 514 19.38 4.59 -21.12
C MET A 514 18.27 3.57 -20.78
N LYS A 515 17.16 4.00 -20.14
CA LYS A 515 16.00 3.14 -19.87
C LYS A 515 15.26 2.80 -21.16
N TRP A 516 14.53 1.68 -21.15
CA TRP A 516 13.88 1.13 -22.35
C TRP A 516 12.98 2.15 -23.05
N GLU A 517 12.13 2.88 -22.32
CA GLU A 517 11.21 3.87 -22.90
C GLU A 517 11.92 5.00 -23.64
N SER A 518 13.14 5.34 -23.23
CA SER A 518 13.93 6.43 -23.82
C SER A 518 14.72 5.93 -25.03
N ILE A 519 15.35 4.76 -24.90
CA ILE A 519 16.29 4.26 -25.90
C ILE A 519 15.62 3.49 -27.05
N GLU A 520 14.47 2.88 -26.80
CA GLU A 520 13.65 2.17 -27.79
C GLU A 520 12.16 2.56 -27.66
N ALA A 521 11.90 3.87 -27.62
CA ALA A 521 10.54 4.41 -27.60
C ALA A 521 9.66 3.83 -28.73
N THR A 522 10.26 3.63 -29.91
CA THR A 522 9.67 2.96 -31.07
C THR A 522 10.37 1.63 -31.29
N ARG A 523 9.60 0.53 -31.36
CA ARG A 523 10.12 -0.83 -31.54
C ARG A 523 11.11 -0.92 -32.70
N GLY A 524 12.30 -1.45 -32.42
CA GLY A 524 13.40 -1.62 -33.38
C GLY A 524 14.22 -0.36 -33.67
N VAL A 525 13.90 0.78 -33.07
CA VAL A 525 14.63 2.05 -33.24
C VAL A 525 15.41 2.38 -31.97
N PHE A 526 16.71 2.12 -31.99
CA PHE A 526 17.60 2.30 -30.83
C PHE A 526 18.29 3.67 -30.86
N SER A 527 17.70 4.69 -30.25
CA SER A 527 18.20 6.06 -30.30
C SER A 527 17.89 6.85 -29.02
N SER A 528 18.93 7.32 -28.34
CA SER A 528 18.83 8.29 -27.24
C SER A 528 19.97 9.31 -27.37
N PRO A 529 19.70 10.52 -27.90
CA PRO A 529 20.72 11.56 -28.06
C PRO A 529 21.37 11.97 -26.74
N ASP A 530 20.63 11.93 -25.64
CA ASP A 530 21.14 12.26 -24.32
C ASP A 530 22.11 11.17 -23.82
N ALA A 531 21.78 9.89 -23.98
CA ALA A 531 22.71 8.79 -23.69
C ALA A 531 23.96 8.84 -24.57
N ASP A 532 23.81 9.17 -25.86
CA ASP A 532 24.93 9.33 -26.79
C ASP A 532 25.90 10.44 -26.32
N ARG A 533 25.38 11.56 -25.80
CA ARG A 533 26.18 12.66 -25.25
C ARG A 533 26.88 12.30 -23.95
N MET A 534 26.20 11.58 -23.06
CA MET A 534 26.79 11.13 -21.80
C MET A 534 27.91 10.10 -22.03
N VAL A 535 27.76 9.21 -23.02
CA VAL A 535 28.83 8.31 -23.46
C VAL A 535 30.02 9.10 -24.01
N GLN A 536 29.78 10.11 -24.86
CA GLN A 536 30.85 10.97 -25.39
C GLN A 536 31.57 11.75 -24.28
N LEU A 537 30.83 12.22 -23.27
CA LEU A 537 31.39 12.87 -22.09
C LEU A 537 32.30 11.91 -21.30
N ALA A 538 31.86 10.69 -21.07
CA ALA A 538 32.63 9.66 -20.39
C ALA A 538 33.93 9.33 -21.16
N GLU A 539 33.82 9.10 -22.47
CA GLU A 539 34.97 8.85 -23.34
C GLU A 539 35.99 10.01 -23.31
N ALA A 540 35.52 11.25 -23.36
CA ALA A 540 36.37 12.44 -23.37
C ALA A 540 37.10 12.68 -22.03
N ASN A 541 36.52 12.24 -20.91
CA ASN A 541 37.10 12.41 -19.57
C ASN A 541 37.77 11.12 -19.05
N GLY A 542 37.82 10.05 -19.85
CA GLY A 542 38.40 8.77 -19.43
C GLY A 542 37.62 8.09 -18.30
N MET A 543 36.31 8.35 -18.21
CA MET A 543 35.41 7.77 -17.22
C MET A 543 34.82 6.47 -17.73
N THR A 544 34.51 5.56 -16.82
CA THR A 544 33.68 4.38 -17.12
C THR A 544 32.20 4.74 -17.12
N ILE A 545 31.38 3.93 -17.78
CA ILE A 545 29.93 4.11 -17.78
C ILE A 545 29.23 2.82 -17.37
N ARG A 546 28.23 2.97 -16.50
CA ARG A 546 27.26 1.93 -16.15
C ARG A 546 25.99 2.16 -16.98
N GLY A 547 25.63 1.20 -17.81
CA GLY A 547 24.39 1.25 -18.58
C GLY A 547 23.20 0.85 -17.73
N HIS A 548 22.27 1.79 -17.52
CA HIS A 548 21.10 1.64 -16.65
C HIS A 548 19.83 2.01 -17.44
N THR A 549 18.99 1.07 -17.86
CA THR A 549 19.04 -0.39 -17.65
C THR A 549 18.35 -1.11 -18.82
N LEU A 550 18.69 -2.37 -19.08
CA LEU A 550 18.20 -3.14 -20.23
C LEU A 550 16.80 -3.72 -20.01
N VAL A 551 16.51 -4.28 -18.84
CA VAL A 551 15.21 -4.88 -18.53
C VAL A 551 14.77 -4.43 -17.15
N TRP A 552 13.70 -3.64 -17.10
CA TRP A 552 13.13 -3.14 -15.85
C TRP A 552 11.61 -3.09 -15.94
N HIS A 553 10.94 -3.37 -14.83
CA HIS A 553 9.48 -3.41 -14.79
C HIS A 553 8.82 -2.03 -14.98
N SER A 554 9.58 -0.96 -14.71
CA SER A 554 9.15 0.44 -14.83
C SER A 554 9.81 1.10 -16.05
N GLN A 555 9.26 2.25 -16.47
CA GLN A 555 9.79 3.06 -17.59
C GLN A 555 9.99 2.25 -18.88
N LEU A 556 8.98 1.44 -19.20
CA LEU A 556 8.86 0.67 -20.43
C LEU A 556 8.11 1.48 -21.49
N PRO A 557 8.50 1.40 -22.77
CA PRO A 557 7.69 1.99 -23.81
C PRO A 557 6.33 1.30 -23.84
N SER A 558 5.27 2.06 -24.12
CA SER A 558 3.88 1.57 -24.01
C SER A 558 3.61 0.31 -24.83
N TRP A 559 4.30 0.14 -25.97
CA TRP A 559 4.17 -1.05 -26.81
C TRP A 559 4.73 -2.33 -26.15
N VAL A 560 5.69 -2.22 -25.23
CA VAL A 560 6.17 -3.34 -24.39
C VAL A 560 5.23 -3.56 -23.22
N ALA A 561 4.93 -2.50 -22.46
CA ALA A 561 4.13 -2.58 -21.23
C ALA A 561 2.71 -3.11 -21.47
N ASN A 562 2.11 -2.73 -22.61
CA ASN A 562 0.72 -3.06 -22.97
C ASN A 562 0.63 -4.14 -24.06
N GLY A 563 1.76 -4.71 -24.49
CA GLY A 563 1.76 -5.74 -25.51
C GLY A 563 1.12 -7.03 -25.01
N ASN A 564 0.27 -7.63 -25.83
CA ASN A 564 -0.30 -8.95 -25.54
C ASN A 564 0.71 -10.02 -25.97
N TRP A 565 1.60 -10.37 -25.05
CA TRP A 565 2.73 -11.23 -25.36
C TRP A 565 2.46 -12.71 -25.05
N THR A 566 2.88 -13.55 -25.97
CA THR A 566 3.13 -14.97 -25.70
C THR A 566 4.58 -15.12 -25.25
N THR A 567 4.92 -16.26 -24.65
CA THR A 567 6.33 -16.61 -24.33
C THR A 567 7.25 -16.41 -25.53
N SER A 568 6.85 -16.84 -26.73
CA SER A 568 7.66 -16.70 -27.95
C SER A 568 7.84 -15.23 -28.34
N THR A 569 6.75 -14.47 -28.39
CA THR A 569 6.80 -13.08 -28.87
C THR A 569 7.48 -12.14 -27.86
N LEU A 570 7.35 -12.38 -26.55
CA LEU A 570 8.12 -11.62 -25.55
C LEU A 570 9.60 -11.97 -25.58
N THR A 571 9.93 -13.25 -25.81
CA THR A 571 11.33 -13.69 -25.97
C THR A 571 12.01 -12.92 -27.11
N GLU A 572 11.33 -12.79 -28.25
CA GLU A 572 11.83 -12.00 -29.39
C GLU A 572 11.99 -10.51 -29.04
N VAL A 573 11.05 -9.94 -28.29
CA VAL A 573 11.10 -8.52 -27.87
C VAL A 573 12.30 -8.25 -26.96
N ILE A 574 12.48 -9.05 -25.90
CA ILE A 574 13.62 -8.91 -24.98
C ILE A 574 14.94 -9.11 -25.74
N THR A 575 15.00 -10.15 -26.59
CA THR A 575 16.21 -10.46 -27.36
C THR A 575 16.57 -9.32 -28.31
N SER A 576 15.58 -8.80 -29.05
CA SER A 576 15.75 -7.68 -29.99
C SER A 576 16.21 -6.42 -29.27
N HIS A 577 15.58 -6.10 -28.13
CA HIS A 577 15.92 -4.91 -27.35
C HIS A 577 17.37 -4.93 -26.88
N ILE A 578 17.74 -5.99 -26.15
CA ILE A 578 19.09 -6.17 -25.61
C ILE A 578 20.12 -6.15 -26.74
N THR A 579 19.84 -6.86 -27.84
CA THR A 579 20.73 -6.90 -29.01
C THR A 579 20.92 -5.51 -29.60
N GLY A 580 19.84 -4.76 -29.82
CA GLY A 580 19.91 -3.43 -30.42
C GLY A 580 20.66 -2.43 -29.57
N VAL A 581 20.31 -2.33 -28.29
CA VAL A 581 20.94 -1.41 -27.34
C VAL A 581 22.42 -1.75 -27.14
N MET A 582 22.75 -3.00 -26.82
CA MET A 582 24.15 -3.39 -26.57
C MET A 582 25.00 -3.36 -27.83
N THR A 583 24.43 -3.57 -29.02
CA THR A 583 25.15 -3.39 -30.29
C THR A 583 25.52 -1.92 -30.51
N LYS A 584 24.60 -0.98 -30.24
CA LYS A 584 24.84 0.46 -30.40
C LYS A 584 26.01 0.95 -29.52
N TYR A 585 26.11 0.47 -28.28
CA TYR A 585 27.16 0.90 -27.33
C TYR A 585 28.28 -0.13 -27.12
N LYS A 586 28.43 -1.09 -28.04
CA LYS A 586 29.39 -2.17 -27.93
C LYS A 586 30.80 -1.66 -27.67
N GLY A 587 31.46 -2.19 -26.65
CA GLY A 587 32.81 -1.78 -26.24
C GLY A 587 32.93 -0.41 -25.55
N LYS A 588 31.83 0.32 -25.35
CA LYS A 588 31.82 1.62 -24.64
C LYS A 588 31.34 1.53 -23.19
N ILE A 589 30.51 0.53 -22.89
CA ILE A 589 29.92 0.33 -21.57
C ILE A 589 30.81 -0.60 -20.73
N HIS A 590 31.06 -0.22 -19.47
CA HIS A 590 31.87 -1.03 -18.54
C HIS A 590 31.01 -2.06 -17.80
N THR A 591 29.83 -1.65 -17.33
CA THR A 591 28.89 -2.50 -16.60
C THR A 591 27.48 -2.27 -17.12
N TRP A 592 26.69 -3.32 -17.29
CA TRP A 592 25.26 -3.20 -17.60
C TRP A 592 24.42 -3.67 -16.41
N ASP A 593 23.44 -2.85 -16.03
CA ASP A 593 22.26 -3.34 -15.32
C ASP A 593 21.41 -4.10 -16.34
N VAL A 594 21.52 -5.42 -16.32
CA VAL A 594 20.81 -6.28 -17.28
C VAL A 594 19.37 -6.44 -16.84
N VAL A 595 19.16 -6.65 -15.54
CA VAL A 595 17.84 -6.69 -14.92
C VAL A 595 17.85 -5.78 -13.70
N ASN A 596 16.90 -4.85 -13.64
CA ASN A 596 16.72 -3.93 -12.52
C ASN A 596 15.47 -4.28 -11.70
N GLU A 597 15.57 -4.18 -10.38
CA GLU A 597 14.47 -4.26 -9.39
C GLU A 597 13.55 -5.46 -9.57
N VAL A 598 14.16 -6.64 -9.67
CA VAL A 598 13.46 -7.90 -9.94
C VAL A 598 12.83 -8.49 -8.68
N ILE A 599 13.26 -8.05 -7.49
CA ILE A 599 12.67 -8.43 -6.22
C ILE A 599 11.74 -7.31 -5.72
N GLY A 600 10.53 -7.68 -5.32
CA GLY A 600 9.53 -6.82 -4.68
C GLY A 600 9.90 -6.47 -3.25
N ASP A 601 9.20 -5.50 -2.66
CA ASP A 601 9.39 -5.13 -1.24
C ASP A 601 8.97 -6.23 -0.27
N ASP A 602 8.09 -7.11 -0.73
CA ASP A 602 7.68 -8.35 -0.06
C ASP A 602 8.72 -9.47 -0.18
N ALA A 603 9.90 -9.17 -0.74
CA ALA A 603 10.98 -10.10 -1.03
C ALA A 603 10.62 -11.24 -2.01
N ASN A 604 9.52 -11.10 -2.78
CA ASN A 604 9.15 -12.02 -3.85
C ASN A 604 9.63 -11.52 -5.22
N MET A 605 9.53 -12.38 -6.24
CA MET A 605 9.69 -11.94 -7.63
C MET A 605 8.66 -10.86 -7.97
N ARG A 606 9.14 -9.70 -8.41
CA ARG A 606 8.29 -8.56 -8.72
C ARG A 606 7.39 -8.86 -9.93
N PRO A 607 6.05 -8.69 -9.79
CA PRO A 607 5.16 -8.79 -10.93
C PRO A 607 5.54 -7.79 -12.02
N SER A 608 5.76 -8.29 -13.24
CA SER A 608 6.14 -7.48 -14.40
C SER A 608 5.65 -8.15 -15.67
N VAL A 609 5.57 -7.41 -16.79
CA VAL A 609 5.23 -8.02 -18.09
C VAL A 609 6.17 -9.18 -18.43
N PHE A 610 7.44 -9.08 -18.02
CA PHE A 610 8.44 -10.14 -18.21
C PHE A 610 8.14 -11.35 -17.33
N TYR A 611 8.04 -11.16 -16.01
CA TYR A 611 7.81 -12.25 -15.07
C TYR A 611 6.45 -12.94 -15.28
N ASN A 612 5.40 -12.16 -15.57
CA ASN A 612 4.05 -12.71 -15.75
C ASN A 612 3.94 -13.57 -17.02
N THR A 613 4.75 -13.31 -18.05
CA THR A 613 4.71 -14.05 -19.33
C THR A 613 5.77 -15.15 -19.43
N LEU A 614 6.95 -14.96 -18.83
CA LEU A 614 8.11 -15.86 -18.96
C LEU A 614 8.52 -16.53 -17.63
N GLY A 615 7.92 -16.16 -16.50
CA GLY A 615 8.38 -16.56 -15.17
C GLY A 615 9.83 -16.11 -14.92
N GLU A 616 10.56 -16.75 -14.01
CA GLU A 616 11.97 -16.42 -13.71
C GLU A 616 12.90 -16.51 -14.95
N SER A 617 12.49 -17.24 -16.01
CA SER A 617 13.32 -17.50 -17.19
C SER A 617 13.64 -16.27 -18.06
N PHE A 618 12.92 -15.15 -17.90
CA PHE A 618 13.29 -13.92 -18.61
C PHE A 618 14.67 -13.41 -18.17
N ILE A 619 15.09 -13.69 -16.94
CA ILE A 619 16.41 -13.29 -16.43
C ILE A 619 17.49 -14.10 -17.16
N ASP A 620 17.31 -15.42 -17.27
CA ASP A 620 18.20 -16.29 -18.04
C ASP A 620 18.33 -15.79 -19.47
N LEU A 621 17.21 -15.48 -20.11
CA LEU A 621 17.17 -14.96 -21.47
C LEU A 621 17.94 -13.64 -21.57
N ALA A 622 17.70 -12.69 -20.65
CA ALA A 622 18.31 -11.38 -20.70
C ALA A 622 19.84 -11.45 -20.55
N PHE A 623 20.33 -12.18 -19.55
CA PHE A 623 21.76 -12.33 -19.29
C PHE A 623 22.49 -13.12 -20.38
N ASN A 624 21.90 -14.21 -20.87
CA ASN A 624 22.52 -14.98 -21.95
C ASN A 624 22.55 -14.19 -23.26
N THR A 625 21.51 -13.42 -23.56
CA THR A 625 21.49 -12.52 -24.72
C THR A 625 22.56 -11.44 -24.58
N ALA A 626 22.61 -10.77 -23.43
CA ALA A 626 23.59 -9.73 -23.16
C ALA A 626 25.03 -10.23 -23.33
N LYS A 627 25.35 -11.38 -22.73
CA LYS A 627 26.68 -12.00 -22.83
C LYS A 627 27.05 -12.40 -24.25
N ALA A 628 26.07 -12.85 -25.05
CA ALA A 628 26.28 -13.20 -26.45
C ALA A 628 26.57 -11.99 -27.34
N VAL A 629 25.94 -10.84 -27.07
CA VAL A 629 26.09 -9.60 -27.86
C VAL A 629 27.43 -8.93 -27.59
N ASP A 630 27.77 -8.74 -26.31
CA ASP A 630 29.07 -8.23 -25.88
C ASP A 630 29.52 -8.93 -24.59
N PRO A 631 30.55 -9.81 -24.65
CA PRO A 631 31.00 -10.54 -23.48
C PRO A 631 31.90 -9.71 -22.55
N LYS A 632 32.30 -8.50 -22.95
CA LYS A 632 33.27 -7.65 -22.22
C LYS A 632 32.70 -6.93 -20.98
N PRO A 633 31.54 -6.25 -21.02
CA PRO A 633 31.02 -5.56 -19.86
C PRO A 633 30.65 -6.54 -18.73
N ILE A 634 30.75 -6.05 -17.49
CA ILE A 634 30.25 -6.77 -16.31
C ILE A 634 28.71 -6.77 -16.37
N LEU A 635 28.10 -7.94 -16.26
CA LEU A 635 26.64 -8.07 -16.26
C LEU A 635 26.09 -8.12 -14.83
N ALA A 636 25.26 -7.13 -14.47
CA ALA A 636 24.76 -6.94 -13.12
C ALA A 636 23.25 -7.14 -13.00
N ILE A 637 22.81 -7.65 -11.85
CA ILE A 637 21.45 -7.44 -11.33
C ILE A 637 21.54 -6.26 -10.36
N ASN A 638 20.63 -5.29 -10.48
CA ASN A 638 20.59 -4.08 -9.66
C ASN A 638 19.24 -3.97 -8.95
N ASP A 639 19.20 -3.66 -7.67
CA ASP A 639 17.94 -3.60 -6.90
C ASP A 639 18.09 -2.68 -5.67
N TYR A 640 17.00 -2.06 -5.22
CA TYR A 640 17.00 -1.18 -4.04
C TYR A 640 16.74 -1.92 -2.74
N ASN A 641 17.06 -1.28 -1.62
CA ASN A 641 16.88 -1.83 -0.27
C ASN A 641 17.65 -3.14 -0.06
N MET A 642 18.78 -3.30 -0.73
CA MET A 642 19.63 -4.48 -0.61
C MET A 642 20.34 -4.55 0.74
N GLU A 643 20.37 -3.45 1.48
CA GLU A 643 20.89 -3.32 2.84
C GLU A 643 19.95 -3.95 3.88
N TYR A 644 18.70 -4.27 3.52
CA TYR A 644 17.71 -4.89 4.40
C TYR A 644 17.72 -6.42 4.23
N SER A 645 17.81 -7.14 5.36
CA SER A 645 18.13 -8.58 5.39
C SER A 645 17.14 -9.47 4.62
N GLN A 646 15.84 -9.16 4.63
CA GLN A 646 14.83 -9.98 3.96
C GLN A 646 14.99 -9.94 2.43
N LYS A 647 15.07 -8.73 1.85
CA LYS A 647 15.26 -8.54 0.41
C LYS A 647 16.65 -9.00 -0.04
N ALA A 648 17.67 -8.76 0.78
CA ALA A 648 19.01 -9.30 0.60
C ALA A 648 19.03 -10.83 0.47
N THR A 649 18.30 -11.51 1.34
CA THR A 649 18.21 -12.98 1.34
C THR A 649 17.49 -13.50 0.08
N ALA A 650 16.39 -12.86 -0.31
CA ALA A 650 15.67 -13.23 -1.54
C ALA A 650 16.56 -13.08 -2.79
N MET A 651 17.27 -11.95 -2.91
CA MET A 651 18.21 -11.74 -4.01
C MET A 651 19.37 -12.73 -3.97
N TYR A 652 19.95 -13.01 -2.79
CA TYR A 652 21.03 -14.00 -2.64
C TYR A 652 20.59 -15.36 -3.16
N ASN A 653 19.37 -15.78 -2.80
CA ASN A 653 18.80 -17.04 -3.25
C ASN A 653 18.52 -17.04 -4.77
N LEU A 654 18.02 -15.93 -5.33
CA LEU A 654 17.84 -15.78 -6.77
C LEU A 654 19.17 -15.92 -7.51
N VAL A 655 20.20 -15.18 -7.10
CA VAL A 655 21.52 -15.19 -7.73
C VAL A 655 22.17 -16.56 -7.63
N LYS A 656 22.04 -17.23 -6.48
CA LYS A 656 22.52 -18.61 -6.31
C LYS A 656 21.84 -19.56 -7.30
N ARG A 657 20.53 -19.45 -7.50
CA ARG A 657 19.80 -20.25 -8.52
C ARG A 657 20.26 -19.92 -9.94
N LEU A 658 20.41 -18.65 -10.28
CA LEU A 658 20.88 -18.20 -11.59
C LEU A 658 22.29 -18.74 -11.90
N LYS A 659 23.22 -18.64 -10.94
CA LYS A 659 24.58 -19.19 -11.07
C LYS A 659 24.55 -20.71 -11.23
N SER A 660 23.68 -21.41 -10.51
CA SER A 660 23.54 -22.88 -10.65
C SER A 660 23.02 -23.31 -12.03
N ARG A 661 22.24 -22.44 -12.71
CA ARG A 661 21.76 -22.64 -14.08
C ARG A 661 22.75 -22.16 -15.14
N GLY A 662 23.91 -21.67 -14.74
CA GLY A 662 24.94 -21.15 -15.67
C GLY A 662 24.62 -19.77 -16.24
N VAL A 663 23.67 -19.03 -15.66
CA VAL A 663 23.36 -17.66 -16.08
C VAL A 663 24.54 -16.74 -15.71
N PRO A 664 25.06 -15.92 -16.65
CA PRO A 664 26.29 -15.16 -16.47
C PRO A 664 26.10 -13.87 -15.64
N VAL A 665 25.57 -13.99 -14.42
CA VAL A 665 25.50 -12.89 -13.45
C VAL A 665 26.90 -12.71 -12.83
N GLU A 666 27.46 -11.50 -12.95
CA GLU A 666 28.83 -11.17 -12.56
C GLU A 666 28.90 -10.12 -11.44
N GLN A 667 27.83 -9.36 -11.22
CA GLN A 667 27.75 -8.35 -10.17
C GLN A 667 26.35 -8.20 -9.57
N ILE A 668 26.31 -7.82 -8.29
CA ILE A 668 25.12 -7.27 -7.63
C ILE A 668 25.30 -5.77 -7.40
N GLY A 669 24.34 -4.99 -7.86
CA GLY A 669 24.18 -3.58 -7.55
C GLY A 669 23.20 -3.40 -6.40
N ALA A 670 23.64 -2.68 -5.36
CA ALA A 670 22.82 -2.31 -4.22
C ALA A 670 22.45 -0.82 -4.31
N GLN A 671 21.18 -0.53 -4.59
CA GLN A 671 20.65 0.83 -4.60
C GLN A 671 20.29 1.20 -3.15
N ALA A 672 21.07 2.11 -2.58
CA ALA A 672 21.08 2.46 -1.17
C ALA A 672 20.44 3.84 -0.95
N HIS A 673 19.11 3.91 -1.12
CA HIS A 673 18.30 5.10 -0.80
C HIS A 673 17.89 5.10 0.67
N LEU A 674 18.77 5.60 1.54
CA LEU A 674 18.68 5.41 2.99
C LEU A 674 18.14 6.66 3.69
N VAL A 675 17.84 6.52 4.98
CA VAL A 675 17.38 7.61 5.86
C VAL A 675 18.41 7.85 6.95
N VAL A 676 18.72 9.11 7.21
CA VAL A 676 19.66 9.52 8.27
C VAL A 676 19.27 8.92 9.62
N GLY A 677 20.25 8.37 10.33
CA GLY A 677 20.09 7.75 11.66
C GLY A 677 19.35 6.41 11.66
N SER A 678 18.92 5.90 10.49
CA SER A 678 18.09 4.69 10.36
C SER A 678 18.74 3.62 9.47
N LEU A 679 20.07 3.57 9.43
CA LEU A 679 20.79 2.60 8.62
C LEU A 679 20.53 1.16 9.10
N PRO A 680 20.25 0.22 8.18
CA PRO A 680 20.22 -1.20 8.51
C PRO A 680 21.55 -1.67 9.08
N THR A 681 21.52 -2.58 10.05
CA THR A 681 22.75 -3.22 10.56
C THR A 681 23.19 -4.36 9.64
N GLY A 682 24.49 -4.68 9.62
CA GLY A 682 25.00 -5.84 8.87
C GLY A 682 25.26 -5.62 7.37
N ILE A 683 25.30 -4.38 6.88
CA ILE A 683 25.53 -4.04 5.46
C ILE A 683 26.79 -4.73 4.89
N LYS A 684 27.90 -4.72 5.64
CA LYS A 684 29.14 -5.41 5.24
C LYS A 684 28.93 -6.90 5.05
N ASP A 685 28.22 -7.56 5.96
CA ASP A 685 27.99 -9.00 5.92
C ASP A 685 27.10 -9.38 4.74
N ILE A 686 26.11 -8.54 4.42
CA ILE A 686 25.29 -8.68 3.22
C ILE A 686 26.14 -8.63 1.96
N TYR A 687 27.02 -7.62 1.83
CA TYR A 687 27.93 -7.52 0.68
C TYR A 687 28.91 -8.71 0.63
N GLN A 688 29.40 -9.16 1.78
CA GLN A 688 30.28 -10.33 1.87
C GLN A 688 29.55 -11.63 1.46
N ASN A 689 28.26 -11.76 1.78
CA ASN A 689 27.43 -12.89 1.38
C ASN A 689 27.26 -12.93 -0.14
N PHE A 690 26.93 -11.82 -0.79
CA PHE A 690 26.91 -11.77 -2.26
C PHE A 690 28.27 -12.11 -2.86
N ALA A 691 29.36 -11.54 -2.33
CA ALA A 691 30.71 -11.86 -2.77
C ALA A 691 31.03 -13.37 -2.68
N SER A 692 30.50 -14.07 -1.68
CA SER A 692 30.70 -15.51 -1.51
C SER A 692 30.06 -16.37 -2.61
N LEU A 693 29.10 -15.83 -3.38
CA LEU A 693 28.53 -16.50 -4.57
C LEU A 693 29.44 -16.40 -5.81
N GLY A 694 30.60 -15.76 -5.68
CA GLY A 694 31.51 -15.53 -6.81
C GLY A 694 30.99 -14.47 -7.79
N VAL A 695 30.23 -13.49 -7.28
CA VAL A 695 29.87 -12.26 -7.99
C VAL A 695 30.54 -11.08 -7.28
N SER A 696 30.81 -10.01 -8.03
CA SER A 696 31.24 -8.75 -7.42
C SER A 696 30.04 -7.99 -6.83
N VAL A 697 30.31 -6.97 -6.00
CA VAL A 697 29.29 -6.09 -5.42
C VAL A 697 29.58 -4.65 -5.82
N ALA A 698 28.57 -3.80 -5.91
CA ALA A 698 28.73 -2.36 -6.02
C ALA A 698 27.58 -1.67 -5.29
N VAL A 699 27.87 -0.57 -4.58
CA VAL A 699 26.81 0.34 -4.13
C VAL A 699 26.51 1.24 -5.33
N THR A 700 25.31 1.15 -5.88
CA THR A 700 25.01 1.68 -7.22
C THR A 700 24.24 2.98 -7.19
N GLU A 701 23.51 3.26 -6.11
CA GLU A 701 22.67 4.45 -5.98
C GLU A 701 22.64 4.89 -4.51
N LEU A 702 23.69 5.59 -4.06
CA LEU A 702 23.79 6.06 -2.67
C LEU A 702 23.26 7.50 -2.55
N ASP A 703 22.17 7.65 -1.80
CA ASP A 703 21.72 8.90 -1.22
C ASP A 703 21.14 8.63 0.19
N ILE A 704 21.31 9.58 1.12
CA ILE A 704 20.85 9.40 2.50
C ILE A 704 20.03 10.61 2.90
N ARG A 705 18.70 10.53 2.75
CA ARG A 705 17.80 11.66 2.97
C ARG A 705 17.57 11.97 4.45
N MET A 706 17.13 13.20 4.72
CA MET A 706 16.75 13.64 6.06
C MET A 706 15.55 14.59 6.04
N PRO A 707 14.84 14.78 7.16
CA PRO A 707 13.86 15.85 7.29
C PRO A 707 14.45 17.22 7.01
N THR A 708 13.69 18.07 6.33
CA THR A 708 14.09 19.45 5.99
C THR A 708 13.35 20.48 6.86
N PRO A 709 13.99 21.62 7.20
CA PRO A 709 15.37 22.00 6.86
C PRO A 709 16.41 21.19 7.65
N PRO A 710 17.60 20.92 7.07
CA PRO A 710 18.67 20.18 7.75
C PRO A 710 19.18 20.94 8.97
N THR A 711 19.51 20.21 10.04
CA THR A 711 20.15 20.75 11.25
C THR A 711 21.62 20.33 11.30
N ALA A 712 22.42 21.02 12.13
CA ALA A 712 23.81 20.61 12.35
C ALA A 712 23.93 19.15 12.87
N ALA A 713 22.96 18.70 13.67
CA ALA A 713 22.92 17.34 14.20
C ALA A 713 22.61 16.31 13.10
N THR A 714 21.62 16.57 12.26
CA THR A 714 21.27 15.66 11.15
C THR A 714 22.36 15.60 10.09
N LEU A 715 23.03 16.72 9.78
CA LEU A 715 24.19 16.75 8.88
C LEU A 715 25.39 15.97 9.45
N ALA A 716 25.62 16.05 10.76
CA ALA A 716 26.67 15.27 11.43
C ALA A 716 26.35 13.77 11.40
N GLN A 717 25.10 13.38 11.66
CA GLN A 717 24.68 11.99 11.60
C GLN A 717 24.76 11.44 10.16
N GLN A 718 24.31 12.22 9.17
CA GLN A 718 24.42 11.85 7.76
C GLN A 718 25.88 11.57 7.35
N ALA A 719 26.84 12.35 7.86
CA ALA A 719 28.26 12.09 7.62
C ALA A 719 28.73 10.74 8.18
N VAL A 720 28.25 10.35 9.37
CA VAL A 720 28.51 9.03 9.96
C VAL A 720 27.89 7.92 9.09
N ASP A 721 26.69 8.13 8.61
CA ASP A 721 25.94 7.15 7.83
C ASP A 721 26.59 6.91 6.45
N TYR A 722 26.97 7.98 5.74
CA TYR A 722 27.72 7.88 4.48
C TYR A 722 29.04 7.14 4.67
N VAL A 723 29.81 7.46 5.73
CA VAL A 723 31.04 6.73 6.07
C VAL A 723 30.75 5.25 6.33
N THR A 724 29.65 4.92 7.00
CA THR A 724 29.27 3.54 7.32
C THR A 724 29.06 2.72 6.06
N VAL A 725 28.28 3.22 5.09
CA VAL A 725 27.99 2.51 3.83
C VAL A 725 29.24 2.40 2.96
N VAL A 726 29.98 3.51 2.78
CA VAL A 726 31.20 3.52 1.97
C VAL A 726 32.25 2.58 2.57
N LYS A 727 32.43 2.59 3.89
CA LYS A 727 33.36 1.69 4.58
C LYS A 727 32.94 0.23 4.43
N ALA A 728 31.65 -0.10 4.49
CA ALA A 728 31.18 -1.46 4.28
C ALA A 728 31.59 -2.00 2.89
N CYS A 729 31.51 -1.18 1.85
CA CYS A 729 32.04 -1.53 0.53
C CYS A 729 33.57 -1.66 0.53
N LEU A 730 34.31 -0.72 1.13
CA LEU A 730 35.78 -0.80 1.20
C LEU A 730 36.28 -2.06 1.92
N ASP A 731 35.56 -2.49 2.97
CA ASP A 731 35.90 -3.66 3.77
C ASP A 731 35.63 -5.00 3.06
N VAL A 732 34.89 -5.01 1.95
CA VAL A 732 34.63 -6.20 1.11
C VAL A 732 35.50 -6.12 -0.15
N PRO A 733 36.50 -7.00 -0.32
CA PRO A 733 37.43 -6.93 -1.46
C PRO A 733 36.75 -6.95 -2.83
N GLN A 734 35.63 -7.65 -2.95
CA GLN A 734 34.84 -7.81 -4.17
C GLN A 734 33.84 -6.68 -4.40
N CYS A 735 33.70 -5.72 -3.48
CA CYS A 735 32.90 -4.52 -3.75
C CYS A 735 33.73 -3.55 -4.59
N LEU A 736 33.32 -3.26 -5.83
CA LEU A 736 34.15 -2.55 -6.81
C LEU A 736 34.13 -1.02 -6.67
N GLY A 737 33.10 -0.46 -6.02
CA GLY A 737 32.97 0.98 -5.84
C GLY A 737 31.58 1.42 -5.41
N VAL A 738 31.41 2.74 -5.35
CA VAL A 738 30.18 3.41 -4.91
C VAL A 738 29.78 4.44 -5.95
N THR A 739 28.51 4.45 -6.36
CA THR A 739 27.90 5.49 -7.20
C THR A 739 26.87 6.25 -6.39
N PHE A 740 26.98 7.58 -6.35
CA PHE A 740 26.00 8.47 -5.72
C PHE A 740 24.84 8.73 -6.67
N TRP A 741 23.60 8.71 -6.16
CA TRP A 741 22.41 9.01 -6.97
C TRP A 741 22.13 10.51 -7.00
N GLY A 742 22.95 11.21 -7.79
CA GLY A 742 23.10 12.65 -7.74
C GLY A 742 24.17 13.10 -6.73
N LEU A 743 25.04 14.02 -7.14
CA LEU A 743 26.11 14.54 -6.28
C LEU A 743 25.68 15.81 -5.50
N THR A 744 24.58 16.46 -5.89
CA THR A 744 24.08 17.70 -5.28
C THR A 744 22.59 17.66 -5.01
N ASP A 745 22.18 18.27 -3.90
CA ASP A 745 20.78 18.49 -3.52
C ASP A 745 20.01 19.34 -4.54
N LYS A 746 20.71 20.20 -5.29
CA LYS A 746 20.11 21.07 -6.34
C LYS A 746 19.33 20.30 -7.40
N TYR A 747 19.78 19.09 -7.73
CA TYR A 747 19.19 18.23 -8.75
C TYR A 747 18.66 16.92 -8.15
N SER A 748 18.55 16.85 -6.82
CA SER A 748 18.11 15.63 -6.16
C SER A 748 16.65 15.35 -6.43
N TRP A 749 16.35 14.09 -6.70
CA TRP A 749 15.00 13.56 -6.84
C TRP A 749 14.26 13.47 -5.51
N VAL A 750 14.99 13.45 -4.38
CA VAL A 750 14.46 13.13 -3.05
C VAL A 750 13.31 14.05 -2.63
N PRO A 751 13.39 15.39 -2.74
CA PRO A 751 12.27 16.26 -2.37
C PRO A 751 11.03 16.08 -3.27
N GLY A 752 11.21 15.55 -4.48
CA GLY A 752 10.12 15.25 -5.41
C GLY A 752 9.32 14.01 -5.00
N VAL A 753 9.96 13.04 -4.36
CA VAL A 753 9.35 11.75 -3.96
C VAL A 753 9.00 11.70 -2.47
N PHE A 754 9.86 12.22 -1.60
CA PHE A 754 9.70 12.20 -0.15
C PHE A 754 9.39 13.61 0.36
N SER A 755 8.10 13.92 0.50
CA SER A 755 7.64 15.24 0.98
C SER A 755 8.20 15.54 2.38
N GLY A 756 8.74 16.74 2.57
CA GLY A 756 9.38 17.15 3.82
C GLY A 756 10.79 16.60 4.03
N GLU A 757 11.29 15.74 3.16
CA GLU A 757 12.65 15.19 3.21
C GLU A 757 13.50 15.67 2.03
N GLY A 758 14.82 15.67 2.20
CA GLY A 758 15.76 16.23 1.26
C GLY A 758 17.18 16.20 1.80
N ALA A 759 18.00 17.14 1.33
CA ALA A 759 19.40 17.28 1.71
C ALA A 759 20.18 15.95 1.66
N ALA A 760 19.95 15.12 0.65
CA ALA A 760 20.38 13.73 0.62
C ALA A 760 21.79 13.52 0.04
N CYS A 761 22.30 14.45 -0.77
CA CYS A 761 23.52 14.33 -1.55
C CYS A 761 24.74 14.97 -0.86
N LEU A 762 25.95 14.75 -1.38
CA LEU A 762 27.21 15.25 -0.78
C LEU A 762 27.41 16.78 -0.89
N TYR A 763 26.70 17.45 -1.78
CA TYR A 763 26.73 18.90 -1.96
C TYR A 763 25.33 19.47 -1.78
N ASP A 764 25.24 20.65 -1.16
CA ASP A 764 23.95 21.34 -0.98
C ASP A 764 23.43 21.97 -2.29
N GLU A 765 22.26 22.60 -2.22
CA GLU A 765 21.62 23.29 -3.35
C GLU A 765 22.45 24.46 -3.92
N SER A 766 23.36 25.01 -3.12
CA SER A 766 24.30 26.07 -3.47
C SER A 766 25.66 25.54 -3.95
N LEU A 767 25.74 24.23 -4.23
CA LEU A 767 26.95 23.52 -4.68
C LEU A 767 28.12 23.62 -3.69
N GLN A 768 27.84 23.76 -2.40
CA GLN A 768 28.86 23.69 -1.34
C GLN A 768 28.97 22.27 -0.78
N PRO A 769 30.19 21.77 -0.50
CA PRO A 769 30.37 20.45 0.07
C PRO A 769 29.83 20.42 1.50
N LYS A 770 29.09 19.35 1.82
CA LYS A 770 28.54 19.11 3.15
C LYS A 770 29.51 18.28 4.02
N PRO A 771 29.23 18.10 5.33
CA PRO A 771 30.09 17.34 6.24
C PRO A 771 30.35 15.89 5.80
N ASP A 772 29.36 15.24 5.18
CA ASP A 772 29.43 13.90 4.60
C ASP A 772 30.46 13.79 3.46
N TYR A 773 30.55 14.78 2.56
CA TYR A 773 31.62 14.83 1.54
C TYR A 773 33.00 14.77 2.19
N THR A 774 33.23 15.60 3.21
CA THR A 774 34.52 15.70 3.91
C THR A 774 34.83 14.40 4.67
N ALA A 775 33.81 13.76 5.25
CA ALA A 775 33.94 12.51 5.97
C ALA A 775 34.31 11.34 5.02
N VAL A 776 33.65 11.23 3.88
CA VAL A 776 33.98 10.23 2.83
C VAL A 776 35.37 10.49 2.26
N GLN A 777 35.72 11.74 1.97
CA GLN A 777 37.06 12.12 1.50
C GLN A 777 38.15 11.71 2.51
N SER A 778 37.90 11.92 3.81
CA SER A 778 38.82 11.55 4.90
C SER A 778 38.99 10.03 5.02
N LEU A 779 37.90 9.28 4.92
CA LEU A 779 37.92 7.81 4.90
C LEU A 779 38.79 7.29 3.74
N LEU A 780 38.62 7.86 2.54
CA LEU A 780 39.38 7.45 1.36
C LEU A 780 40.86 7.88 1.41
N SER A 781 41.17 8.97 2.12
CA SER A 781 42.55 9.45 2.29
C SER A 781 43.35 8.66 3.35
N ALA A 782 42.68 7.93 4.23
CA ALA A 782 43.34 7.17 5.30
C ALA A 782 44.27 6.08 4.73
N THR A 783 45.54 6.08 5.15
CA THR A 783 46.49 5.02 4.81
C THR A 783 46.19 3.78 5.66
N PRO A 784 46.15 2.56 5.08
CA PRO A 784 45.89 1.36 5.85
C PRO A 784 46.95 1.18 6.94
N THR A 785 46.53 1.22 8.20
CA THR A 785 47.37 0.87 9.34
C THR A 785 47.64 -0.63 9.28
N SER A 786 48.84 -1.00 8.82
CA SER A 786 49.31 -2.39 8.81
C SER A 786 49.46 -2.89 10.25
N THR A 787 48.49 -3.65 10.74
CA THR A 787 48.73 -4.66 11.79
C THR A 787 49.13 -5.95 11.10
N THR A 788 50.44 -6.10 10.96
CA THR A 788 51.10 -7.28 10.42
C THR A 788 50.85 -8.49 11.33
N THR A 789 50.22 -9.53 10.81
CA THR A 789 50.50 -10.90 11.27
C THR A 789 50.87 -11.74 10.06
N THR A 790 52.12 -12.17 10.08
CA THR A 790 52.93 -12.69 8.98
C THR A 790 52.58 -14.13 8.65
N ALA A 791 52.36 -14.45 7.38
CA ALA A 791 52.83 -15.68 6.73
C ALA A 791 52.59 -15.63 5.22
N SER A 792 53.63 -15.30 4.47
CA SER A 792 53.85 -15.76 3.09
C SER A 792 54.58 -17.12 3.18
N PRO A 793 54.62 -18.02 2.16
CA PRO A 793 55.05 -17.61 0.82
C PRO A 793 54.61 -18.48 -0.41
N THR A 794 54.90 -17.89 -1.57
CA THR A 794 55.29 -18.49 -2.87
C THR A 794 54.25 -19.11 -3.81
N ASP A 795 54.26 -18.53 -5.00
CA ASP A 795 53.70 -18.93 -6.28
C ASP A 795 54.25 -20.28 -6.79
N THR A 796 53.37 -21.18 -7.22
CA THR A 796 53.68 -22.19 -8.25
C THR A 796 52.38 -22.56 -8.99
N GLN A 797 52.35 -22.21 -10.27
CA GLN A 797 51.39 -22.66 -11.27
C GLN A 797 51.34 -24.21 -11.34
N THR A 798 50.17 -24.85 -11.28
CA THR A 798 49.64 -25.94 -12.17
C THR A 798 48.44 -26.66 -11.53
N THR A 799 47.44 -26.94 -12.36
CA THR A 799 46.40 -28.01 -12.28
C THR A 799 45.18 -27.83 -11.37
N VAL A 800 44.03 -27.87 -12.05
CA VAL A 800 42.66 -27.97 -11.55
C VAL A 800 42.49 -29.20 -10.67
N THR A 801 42.22 -29.00 -9.38
CA THR A 801 41.57 -29.97 -8.50
C THR A 801 40.67 -29.23 -7.52
N SER A 802 39.43 -29.72 -7.40
CA SER A 802 38.30 -29.22 -6.60
C SER A 802 38.66 -28.69 -5.22
N SER A 803 38.28 -27.43 -4.92
CA SER A 803 38.34 -26.85 -3.57
C SER A 803 37.30 -27.50 -2.64
N PRO A 804 37.63 -27.72 -1.35
CA PRO A 804 36.72 -28.30 -0.37
C PRO A 804 35.67 -27.26 0.08
N THR A 805 34.45 -27.74 0.28
CA THR A 805 33.30 -26.99 0.79
C THR A 805 33.62 -26.37 2.15
N SER A 806 33.44 -25.06 2.30
CA SER A 806 33.45 -24.36 3.60
C SER A 806 32.35 -24.93 4.51
N THR A 807 32.72 -25.67 5.55
CA THR A 807 31.78 -26.25 6.53
C THR A 807 31.41 -25.22 7.62
N PHE A 808 30.12 -24.92 7.77
CA PHE A 808 29.59 -24.10 8.88
C PHE A 808 29.93 -24.77 10.23
N THR A 809 30.43 -23.99 11.18
CA THR A 809 30.71 -24.45 12.55
C THR A 809 29.72 -23.75 13.50
N PRO A 810 28.76 -24.47 14.12
CA PRO A 810 27.78 -23.84 14.99
C PRO A 810 28.45 -23.28 16.26
N PRO A 811 28.04 -22.09 16.75
CA PRO A 811 28.46 -21.60 18.06
C PRO A 811 28.01 -22.56 19.16
N VAL A 812 28.88 -22.81 20.15
CA VAL A 812 28.59 -23.64 21.32
C VAL A 812 28.77 -22.79 22.56
N VAL A 813 27.68 -22.64 23.33
CA VAL A 813 27.62 -21.82 24.54
C VAL A 813 27.03 -22.67 25.67
N PRO A 814 27.74 -22.84 26.79
CA PRO A 814 27.18 -23.56 27.94
C PRO A 814 25.96 -22.86 28.53
N LEU A 815 24.94 -23.62 28.92
CA LEU A 815 23.79 -23.11 29.67
C LEU A 815 24.26 -22.47 30.98
N SER A 816 23.73 -21.27 31.27
CA SER A 816 23.96 -20.59 32.55
C SER A 816 23.22 -21.32 33.68
N PRO A 817 23.88 -21.65 34.81
CA PRO A 817 23.21 -22.26 35.97
C PRO A 817 22.06 -21.43 36.55
N THR A 818 22.08 -20.11 36.32
CA THR A 818 21.04 -19.17 36.73
C THR A 818 20.17 -18.70 35.55
N GLY A 819 20.41 -19.22 34.35
CA GLY A 819 19.60 -18.93 33.16
C GLY A 819 18.21 -19.55 33.26
N LEU A 820 17.26 -19.01 32.49
CA LEU A 820 15.84 -19.38 32.57
C LEU A 820 15.62 -20.89 32.35
N ALA A 821 16.31 -21.49 31.39
CA ALA A 821 16.21 -22.93 31.09
C ALA A 821 16.75 -23.81 32.21
N ALA A 822 17.87 -23.46 32.84
CA ALA A 822 18.42 -24.24 33.95
C ALA A 822 17.46 -24.25 35.14
N LEU A 823 16.84 -23.09 35.44
CA LEU A 823 15.87 -22.95 36.51
C LEU A 823 14.54 -23.66 36.18
N ALA A 824 14.03 -23.51 34.96
CA ALA A 824 12.80 -24.14 34.51
C ALA A 824 12.90 -25.68 34.46
N LYS A 825 14.08 -26.22 34.12
CA LYS A 825 14.33 -27.66 34.12
C LYS A 825 14.08 -28.31 35.48
N SER A 826 14.33 -27.61 36.59
CA SER A 826 14.03 -28.11 37.94
C SER A 826 12.53 -28.31 38.22
N LYS A 827 11.67 -27.76 37.36
CA LYS A 827 10.21 -27.86 37.41
C LYS A 827 9.64 -28.69 36.26
N ASP A 828 10.49 -29.44 35.55
CA ASP A 828 10.11 -30.20 34.35
C ASP A 828 9.44 -29.30 33.27
N ARG A 829 10.04 -28.12 33.04
CA ARG A 829 9.59 -27.17 32.01
C ARG A 829 10.75 -26.78 31.11
N TYR A 830 10.44 -26.50 29.84
CA TYR A 830 11.38 -25.82 28.95
C TYR A 830 11.19 -24.30 29.00
N MET A 831 12.26 -23.57 28.65
CA MET A 831 12.18 -22.16 28.27
C MET A 831 12.78 -22.05 26.88
N GLY A 832 12.04 -21.42 25.96
CA GLY A 832 12.41 -21.31 24.56
C GLY A 832 12.54 -19.86 24.10
N SER A 833 13.13 -19.67 22.92
CA SER A 833 13.10 -18.39 22.20
C SER A 833 12.87 -18.63 20.72
N ALA A 834 12.12 -17.73 20.09
CA ALA A 834 12.26 -17.47 18.67
C ALA A 834 13.69 -16.98 18.41
N PHE A 835 14.40 -17.64 17.50
CA PHE A 835 15.80 -17.36 17.20
C PHE A 835 16.16 -17.84 15.79
N GLU A 836 16.59 -16.91 14.94
CA GLU A 836 16.83 -17.12 13.51
C GLU A 836 18.32 -17.04 13.14
N ASN A 837 18.70 -17.67 12.02
CA ASN A 837 20.10 -17.69 11.54
C ASN A 837 20.70 -16.29 11.37
N GLY A 838 19.87 -15.31 10.98
CA GLY A 838 20.30 -13.92 10.79
C GLY A 838 20.88 -13.26 12.05
N TYR A 839 20.58 -13.78 13.24
CA TYR A 839 21.05 -13.23 14.51
C TYR A 839 22.35 -13.86 15.01
N LEU A 840 22.84 -14.93 14.38
CA LEU A 840 24.06 -15.63 14.79
C LEU A 840 25.33 -14.75 14.66
N SER A 841 25.29 -13.69 13.86
CA SER A 841 26.40 -12.73 13.72
C SER A 841 26.52 -11.81 14.94
N ASP A 842 25.43 -11.55 15.67
CA ASP A 842 25.48 -10.88 16.97
C ASP A 842 25.87 -11.89 18.04
N SER A 843 27.18 -12.01 18.27
CA SER A 843 27.72 -12.91 19.28
C SER A 843 27.21 -12.61 20.70
N ALA A 844 26.91 -11.35 21.02
CA ALA A 844 26.40 -10.98 22.35
C ALA A 844 24.98 -11.49 22.54
N TYR A 845 24.10 -11.26 21.57
CA TYR A 845 22.74 -11.78 21.60
C TYR A 845 22.70 -13.31 21.49
N THR A 846 23.52 -13.91 20.63
CA THR A 846 23.66 -15.37 20.51
C THR A 846 24.05 -16.00 21.85
N ASN A 847 25.00 -15.40 22.57
CA ASN A 847 25.38 -15.85 23.91
C ASN A 847 24.22 -15.72 24.89
N ILE A 848 23.43 -14.63 24.83
CA ILE A 848 22.25 -14.46 25.67
C ILE A 848 21.24 -15.59 25.42
N VAL A 849 20.87 -15.85 24.16
CA VAL A 849 19.92 -16.91 23.81
C VAL A 849 20.45 -18.27 24.26
N LEU A 850 21.61 -18.69 23.76
CA LEU A 850 22.14 -20.04 23.97
C LEU A 850 22.49 -20.34 25.43
N SER A 851 22.75 -19.32 26.27
CA SER A 851 22.97 -19.52 27.71
C SER A 851 21.68 -19.49 28.55
N ASN A 852 20.57 -18.93 28.04
CA ASN A 852 19.34 -18.74 28.82
C ASN A 852 18.19 -19.70 28.47
N VAL A 853 18.12 -20.23 27.25
CA VAL A 853 16.99 -21.08 26.80
C VAL A 853 17.46 -22.47 26.39
N ASN A 854 16.56 -23.46 26.32
CA ASN A 854 16.86 -24.85 25.91
C ASN A 854 15.97 -25.37 24.78
N GLN A 855 15.12 -24.51 24.22
CA GLN A 855 14.33 -24.78 23.03
C GLN A 855 14.45 -23.58 22.08
N ILE A 856 14.49 -23.83 20.77
CA ILE A 856 14.40 -22.76 19.77
C ILE A 856 13.23 -23.01 18.80
N THR A 857 12.63 -21.91 18.35
CA THR A 857 11.73 -21.85 17.19
C THR A 857 12.42 -21.03 16.10
N CYS A 858 12.59 -21.61 14.90
CA CYS A 858 13.33 -20.98 13.80
C CYS A 858 12.44 -20.02 12.99
N GLU A 859 11.86 -19.03 13.67
CA GLU A 859 10.98 -17.96 13.17
C GLU A 859 10.40 -18.17 11.77
N ASN A 860 11.09 -17.67 10.74
CA ASN A 860 10.63 -17.65 9.36
C ASN A 860 11.20 -18.81 8.54
N SER A 861 12.35 -19.36 8.96
CA SER A 861 13.12 -20.34 8.17
C SER A 861 12.45 -21.69 7.95
N MET A 862 11.45 -22.06 8.77
CA MET A 862 10.70 -23.31 8.63
C MET A 862 9.29 -23.13 8.06
N LYS A 863 8.87 -21.90 7.73
CA LYS A 863 7.58 -21.62 7.08
C LYS A 863 7.57 -22.16 5.65
N TRP A 864 6.37 -22.43 5.12
CA TRP A 864 6.19 -23.08 3.82
C TRP A 864 6.95 -22.35 2.69
N GLU A 865 6.83 -21.03 2.60
CA GLU A 865 7.51 -20.24 1.57
C GLU A 865 9.04 -20.34 1.62
N SER A 866 9.61 -20.49 2.81
CA SER A 866 11.06 -20.61 3.03
C SER A 866 11.56 -22.00 2.69
N ILE A 867 10.85 -23.02 3.15
CA ILE A 867 11.32 -24.40 3.08
C ILE A 867 10.99 -25.11 1.77
N GLU A 868 9.87 -24.74 1.12
CA GLU A 868 9.42 -25.26 -0.17
C GLU A 868 9.00 -24.11 -1.10
N ALA A 869 9.88 -23.12 -1.23
CA ALA A 869 9.72 -22.02 -2.18
C ALA A 869 9.43 -22.52 -3.60
N THR A 870 10.08 -23.62 -3.99
CA THR A 870 9.83 -24.36 -5.24
C THR A 870 9.19 -25.70 -4.90
N ARG A 871 8.03 -25.97 -5.52
CA ARG A 871 7.27 -27.22 -5.29
C ARG A 871 8.17 -28.46 -5.42
N GLY A 872 8.16 -29.29 -4.40
CA GLY A 872 8.94 -30.53 -4.30
C GLY A 872 10.40 -30.35 -3.89
N VAL A 873 10.87 -29.12 -3.66
CA VAL A 873 12.26 -28.83 -3.25
C VAL A 873 12.28 -28.36 -1.80
N PHE A 874 12.65 -29.26 -0.89
CA PHE A 874 12.64 -29.02 0.55
C PHE A 874 14.02 -28.52 1.04
N SER A 875 14.27 -27.22 0.94
CA SER A 875 15.59 -26.63 1.26
C SER A 875 15.48 -25.26 1.92
N SER A 876 15.84 -25.19 3.21
CA SER A 876 16.07 -23.94 3.93
C SER A 876 17.45 -24.00 4.61
N PRO A 877 18.50 -23.37 4.02
CA PRO A 877 19.84 -23.36 4.63
C PRO A 877 19.87 -22.71 6.02
N ASP A 878 18.99 -21.76 6.27
CA ASP A 878 18.87 -21.09 7.56
C ASP A 878 18.29 -22.04 8.61
N ALA A 879 17.21 -22.76 8.29
CA ALA A 879 16.69 -23.81 9.17
C ALA A 879 17.71 -24.94 9.37
N ASP A 880 18.45 -25.34 8.32
CA ASP A 880 19.49 -26.36 8.41
C ASP A 880 20.61 -25.93 9.40
N ARG A 881 20.98 -24.65 9.40
CA ARG A 881 21.97 -24.10 10.34
C ARG A 881 21.41 -24.00 11.76
N MET A 882 20.19 -23.53 11.93
CA MET A 882 19.58 -23.44 13.26
C MET A 882 19.39 -24.83 13.88
N VAL A 883 19.09 -25.84 13.07
CA VAL A 883 19.08 -27.23 13.52
C VAL A 883 20.47 -27.68 13.98
N GLN A 884 21.53 -27.33 13.27
CA GLN A 884 22.90 -27.64 13.69
C GLN A 884 23.29 -26.90 14.98
N VAL A 885 22.85 -25.66 15.16
CA VAL A 885 23.05 -24.89 16.40
C VAL A 885 22.35 -25.55 17.57
N ALA A 886 21.09 -25.96 17.40
CA ALA A 886 20.35 -26.68 18.44
C ALA A 886 21.01 -28.02 18.79
N GLU A 887 21.39 -28.81 17.79
CA GLU A 887 22.08 -30.09 17.99
C GLU A 887 23.41 -29.88 18.75
N ALA A 888 24.20 -28.87 18.38
CA ALA A 888 25.49 -28.58 19.01
C ALA A 888 25.38 -28.08 20.46
N ASN A 889 24.25 -27.46 20.83
CA ASN A 889 23.99 -26.96 22.18
C ASN A 889 23.04 -27.85 23.00
N GLY A 890 22.62 -29.00 22.46
CA GLY A 890 21.68 -29.91 23.12
C GLY A 890 20.29 -29.31 23.36
N MET A 891 19.86 -28.41 22.49
CA MET A 891 18.54 -27.75 22.55
C MET A 891 17.51 -28.54 21.75
N THR A 892 16.24 -28.44 22.15
CA THR A 892 15.13 -28.95 21.34
C THR A 892 14.66 -27.91 20.32
N ILE A 893 14.01 -28.36 19.25
CA ILE A 893 13.46 -27.49 18.22
C ILE A 893 11.94 -27.66 18.15
N ARG A 894 11.23 -26.53 18.12
CA ARG A 894 9.84 -26.47 17.66
C ARG A 894 9.83 -26.08 16.18
N GLY A 895 9.37 -26.98 15.32
CA GLY A 895 9.22 -26.72 13.90
C GLY A 895 7.97 -25.88 13.65
N HIS A 896 8.15 -24.69 13.09
CA HIS A 896 7.11 -23.69 12.88
C HIS A 896 7.20 -23.16 11.45
N THR A 897 6.28 -23.48 10.54
CA THR A 897 5.08 -24.32 10.70
C THR A 897 4.77 -25.04 9.38
N LEU A 898 4.07 -26.17 9.43
CA LEU A 898 3.79 -27.01 8.26
C LEU A 898 2.62 -26.49 7.41
N VAL A 899 1.54 -26.02 8.02
CA VAL A 899 0.36 -25.50 7.30
C VAL A 899 -0.11 -24.22 7.97
N TRP A 900 -0.04 -23.11 7.24
CA TRP A 900 -0.47 -21.79 7.72
C TRP A 900 -1.08 -20.98 6.60
N HIS A 901 -2.06 -20.13 6.92
CA HIS A 901 -2.76 -19.32 5.92
C HIS A 901 -1.89 -18.20 5.31
N SER A 902 -0.82 -17.81 6.01
CA SER A 902 0.12 -16.76 5.62
C SER A 902 1.49 -17.35 5.26
N GLN A 903 2.35 -16.55 4.63
CA GLN A 903 3.72 -16.94 4.24
C GLN A 903 3.78 -18.26 3.47
N LEU A 904 2.83 -18.38 2.53
CA LEU A 904 2.73 -19.47 1.57
C LEU A 904 3.52 -19.13 0.32
N PRO A 905 4.23 -20.11 -0.29
CA PRO A 905 4.83 -19.85 -1.58
C PRO A 905 3.71 -19.53 -2.58
N SER A 906 3.96 -18.59 -3.49
CA SER A 906 2.94 -18.07 -4.40
C SER A 906 2.23 -19.14 -5.22
N TRP A 907 2.91 -20.25 -5.53
CA TRP A 907 2.32 -21.39 -6.24
C TRP A 907 1.25 -22.13 -5.42
N VAL A 908 1.28 -22.08 -4.09
CA VAL A 908 0.21 -22.58 -3.21
C VAL A 908 -0.89 -21.52 -3.07
N ALA A 909 -0.52 -20.28 -2.73
CA ALA A 909 -1.48 -19.21 -2.45
C ALA A 909 -2.39 -18.87 -3.65
N ASN A 910 -1.81 -18.86 -4.86
CA ASN A 910 -2.51 -18.50 -6.09
C ASN A 910 -2.92 -19.73 -6.92
N GLY A 911 -2.71 -20.94 -6.40
CA GLY A 911 -3.05 -22.15 -7.11
C GLY A 911 -4.57 -22.33 -7.23
N ASN A 912 -5.04 -22.66 -8.43
CA ASN A 912 -6.44 -23.03 -8.64
C ASN A 912 -6.63 -24.51 -8.27
N TRP A 913 -6.94 -24.76 -7.01
CA TRP A 913 -6.96 -26.12 -6.47
C TRP A 913 -8.35 -26.74 -6.43
N THR A 914 -8.38 -28.02 -6.80
CA THR A 914 -9.46 -28.93 -6.42
C THR A 914 -9.13 -29.60 -5.08
N THR A 915 -10.12 -30.18 -4.42
CA THR A 915 -9.92 -30.98 -3.19
C THR A 915 -8.82 -32.03 -3.37
N SER A 916 -8.78 -32.76 -4.49
CA SER A 916 -7.74 -33.77 -4.75
C SER A 916 -6.36 -33.16 -4.90
N THR A 917 -6.24 -32.10 -5.71
CA THR A 917 -4.93 -31.51 -6.01
C THR A 917 -4.33 -30.77 -4.83
N LEU A 918 -5.16 -30.12 -3.99
CA LEU A 918 -4.68 -29.52 -2.74
C LEU A 918 -4.30 -30.58 -1.71
N THR A 919 -5.02 -31.70 -1.66
CA THR A 919 -4.66 -32.84 -0.81
C THR A 919 -3.26 -33.35 -1.16
N ASP A 920 -2.94 -33.49 -2.45
CA ASP A 920 -1.61 -33.91 -2.91
C ASP A 920 -0.53 -32.88 -2.55
N VAL A 921 -0.84 -31.58 -2.65
CA VAL A 921 0.07 -30.49 -2.28
C VAL A 921 0.41 -30.54 -0.79
N ILE A 922 -0.60 -30.60 0.08
CA ILE A 922 -0.40 -30.70 1.54
C ILE A 922 0.37 -31.99 1.89
N THR A 923 0.01 -33.11 1.26
CA THR A 923 0.68 -34.40 1.47
C THR A 923 2.14 -34.36 1.10
N SER A 924 2.46 -33.84 -0.08
CA SER A 924 3.84 -33.68 -0.55
C SER A 924 4.64 -32.78 0.39
N HIS A 925 4.07 -31.64 0.79
CA HIS A 925 4.74 -30.67 1.64
C HIS A 925 5.13 -31.25 3.00
N ILE A 926 4.13 -31.73 3.74
CA ILE A 926 4.32 -32.29 5.09
C ILE A 926 5.29 -33.47 5.03
N THR A 927 5.14 -34.35 4.04
CA THR A 927 6.03 -35.50 3.86
C THR A 927 7.46 -35.07 3.60
N GLY A 928 7.69 -34.11 2.71
CA GLY A 928 9.03 -33.64 2.37
C GLY A 928 9.74 -32.95 3.53
N VAL A 929 9.07 -32.00 4.17
CA VAL A 929 9.61 -31.25 5.32
C VAL A 929 9.92 -32.17 6.50
N MET A 930 8.94 -32.98 6.92
CA MET A 930 9.14 -33.85 8.08
C MET A 930 10.11 -35.00 7.79
N THR A 931 10.22 -35.47 6.55
CA THR A 931 11.27 -36.44 6.17
C THR A 931 12.66 -35.83 6.29
N LYS A 932 12.84 -34.58 5.83
CA LYS A 932 14.13 -33.89 5.90
C LYS A 932 14.64 -33.73 7.33
N TYR A 933 13.77 -33.34 8.27
CA TYR A 933 14.14 -33.13 9.67
C TYR A 933 13.77 -34.27 10.62
N LYS A 934 13.54 -35.47 10.07
CA LYS A 934 13.11 -36.64 10.83
C LYS A 934 14.04 -36.92 12.01
N GLY A 935 13.47 -37.02 13.20
CA GLY A 935 14.22 -37.25 14.45
C GLY A 935 15.00 -36.06 15.00
N LYS A 936 14.95 -34.87 14.38
CA LYS A 936 15.61 -33.65 14.85
C LYS A 936 14.67 -32.64 15.51
N ILE A 937 13.37 -32.74 15.21
CA ILE A 937 12.34 -31.83 15.72
C ILE A 937 11.63 -32.48 16.89
N HIS A 938 11.44 -31.73 17.98
CA HIS A 938 10.74 -32.19 19.18
C HIS A 938 9.23 -31.98 19.09
N THR A 939 8.81 -30.85 18.53
CA THR A 939 7.40 -30.49 18.38
C THR A 939 7.19 -29.84 17.03
N TRP A 940 6.10 -30.17 16.33
CA TRP A 940 5.69 -29.49 15.10
C TRP A 940 4.42 -28.71 15.34
N ASP A 941 4.41 -27.44 14.94
CA ASP A 941 3.18 -26.74 14.60
C ASP A 941 2.69 -27.30 13.27
N VAL A 942 1.69 -28.18 13.34
CA VAL A 942 1.15 -28.84 12.15
C VAL A 942 0.19 -27.91 11.41
N VAL A 943 -0.66 -27.22 12.16
CA VAL A 943 -1.56 -26.20 11.65
C VAL A 943 -1.45 -24.97 12.54
N ASN A 944 -1.21 -23.81 11.92
CA ASN A 944 -1.07 -22.53 12.59
C ASN A 944 -2.28 -21.62 12.27
N GLU A 945 -2.79 -20.92 13.29
CA GLU A 945 -3.76 -19.81 13.20
C GLU A 945 -5.03 -20.11 12.41
N VAL A 946 -5.66 -21.24 12.72
CA VAL A 946 -6.84 -21.72 12.01
C VAL A 946 -8.14 -21.04 12.45
N ILE A 947 -8.14 -20.38 13.60
CA ILE A 947 -9.28 -19.62 14.11
C ILE A 947 -9.08 -18.11 13.82
N GLY A 948 -10.09 -17.49 13.21
CA GLY A 948 -10.18 -16.05 12.97
C GLY A 948 -10.43 -15.26 14.26
N ASP A 949 -10.25 -13.94 14.20
CA ASP A 949 -10.52 -13.06 15.35
C ASP A 949 -12.01 -12.99 15.73
N ASP A 950 -12.88 -13.32 14.78
CA ASP A 950 -14.32 -13.51 14.97
C ASP A 950 -14.67 -14.86 15.63
N ALA A 951 -13.66 -15.64 16.00
CA ALA A 951 -13.75 -16.99 16.56
C ALA A 951 -14.38 -18.03 15.62
N ASN A 952 -14.43 -17.75 14.31
CA ASN A 952 -14.80 -18.72 13.28
C ASN A 952 -13.56 -19.37 12.63
N MET A 953 -13.77 -20.37 11.77
CA MET A 953 -12.71 -20.92 10.94
C MET A 953 -12.17 -19.83 10.00
N ARG A 954 -10.85 -19.62 10.02
CA ARG A 954 -10.19 -18.59 9.21
C ARG A 954 -10.27 -18.95 7.71
N PRO A 955 -10.77 -18.04 6.84
CA PRO A 955 -10.68 -18.20 5.40
C PRO A 955 -9.22 -18.37 4.97
N SER A 956 -8.96 -19.43 4.20
CA SER A 956 -7.63 -19.74 3.67
C SER A 956 -7.78 -20.62 2.44
N VAL A 957 -6.74 -20.71 1.60
CA VAL A 957 -6.75 -21.63 0.45
C VAL A 957 -7.08 -23.07 0.88
N PHE A 958 -6.63 -23.48 2.07
CA PHE A 958 -6.92 -24.79 2.65
C PHE A 958 -8.39 -24.93 3.06
N TYR A 959 -8.89 -24.01 3.88
CA TYR A 959 -10.27 -24.08 4.37
C TYR A 959 -11.29 -23.89 3.25
N ASN A 960 -11.05 -22.98 2.32
CA ASN A 960 -11.96 -22.69 1.22
C ASN A 960 -12.11 -23.88 0.25
N THR A 961 -11.06 -24.70 0.11
CA THR A 961 -11.06 -25.86 -0.81
C THR A 961 -11.39 -27.19 -0.13
N LEU A 962 -10.99 -27.39 1.13
CA LEU A 962 -11.11 -28.67 1.85
C LEU A 962 -12.06 -28.61 3.06
N GLY A 963 -12.54 -27.42 3.46
CA GLY A 963 -13.26 -27.22 4.72
C GLY A 963 -12.39 -27.60 5.93
N GLU A 964 -13.00 -27.91 7.07
CA GLU A 964 -12.26 -28.31 8.30
C GLU A 964 -11.37 -29.57 8.10
N SER A 965 -11.62 -30.37 7.05
CA SER A 965 -10.94 -31.66 6.83
C SER A 965 -9.44 -31.56 6.49
N PHE A 966 -8.94 -30.39 6.08
CA PHE A 966 -7.51 -30.23 5.85
C PHE A 966 -6.69 -30.41 7.14
N ILE A 967 -7.28 -30.14 8.30
CA ILE A 967 -6.62 -30.33 9.60
C ILE A 967 -6.44 -31.83 9.85
N ASP A 968 -7.50 -32.61 9.67
CA ASP A 968 -7.46 -34.07 9.78
C ASP A 968 -6.37 -34.65 8.87
N LEU A 969 -6.35 -34.20 7.61
CA LEU A 969 -5.36 -34.59 6.62
C LEU A 969 -3.94 -34.29 7.13
N ALA A 970 -3.67 -33.03 7.50
CA ALA A 970 -2.33 -32.58 7.90
C ALA A 970 -1.76 -33.37 9.08
N PHE A 971 -2.56 -33.53 10.14
CA PHE A 971 -2.14 -34.27 11.34
C PHE A 971 -1.94 -35.76 11.08
N ASN A 972 -2.79 -36.39 10.26
CA ASN A 972 -2.65 -37.80 9.93
C ASN A 972 -1.40 -38.07 9.07
N ILE A 973 -1.09 -37.18 8.11
CA ILE A 973 0.16 -37.26 7.33
C ILE A 973 1.35 -37.09 8.27
N ALA A 974 1.34 -36.04 9.11
CA ALA A 974 2.44 -35.74 10.02
C ALA A 974 2.76 -36.94 10.93
N LYS A 975 1.73 -37.54 11.55
CA LYS A 975 1.89 -38.71 12.42
C LYS A 975 2.41 -39.93 11.66
N ALA A 976 2.01 -40.11 10.40
CA ALA A 976 2.49 -41.22 9.57
C ALA A 976 3.96 -41.06 9.15
N VAL A 977 4.42 -39.84 8.89
CA VAL A 977 5.79 -39.56 8.44
C VAL A 977 6.80 -39.70 9.58
N ASP A 978 6.53 -39.07 10.72
CA ASP A 978 7.32 -39.22 11.95
C ASP A 978 6.39 -39.23 13.18
N PRO A 979 6.20 -40.39 13.84
CA PRO A 979 5.32 -40.49 15.00
C PRO A 979 5.95 -39.95 16.30
N LYS A 980 7.24 -39.59 16.29
CA LYS A 980 8.01 -39.16 17.47
C LYS A 980 7.75 -37.73 17.96
N PRO A 981 7.77 -36.68 17.10
CA PRO A 981 7.51 -35.33 17.57
C PRO A 981 6.09 -35.17 18.11
N ILE A 982 5.94 -34.26 19.07
CA ILE A 982 4.62 -33.82 19.53
C ILE A 982 3.95 -33.02 18.41
N LEU A 983 2.73 -33.40 18.04
CA LEU A 983 1.97 -32.68 17.01
C LEU A 983 1.05 -31.63 17.64
N ALA A 984 1.33 -30.36 17.36
CA ALA A 984 0.63 -29.23 17.93
C ALA A 984 -0.27 -28.52 16.91
N ILE A 985 -1.39 -27.98 17.40
CA ILE A 985 -2.15 -26.92 16.73
C ILE A 985 -1.84 -25.62 17.49
N ASN A 986 -1.48 -24.56 16.77
CA ASN A 986 -0.94 -23.30 17.34
C ASN A 986 -1.77 -22.11 16.86
N ASP A 987 -2.08 -21.15 17.73
CA ASP A 987 -2.91 -19.98 17.38
C ASP A 987 -2.68 -18.82 18.36
N TYR A 988 -2.84 -17.58 17.90
CA TYR A 988 -2.70 -16.37 18.73
C TYR A 988 -3.97 -16.01 19.49
N ASN A 989 -3.83 -15.21 20.55
CA ASN A 989 -4.95 -14.72 21.36
C ASN A 989 -5.75 -15.86 22.03
N MET A 990 -5.10 -16.98 22.36
CA MET A 990 -5.75 -18.08 23.08
C MET A 990 -6.08 -17.72 24.52
N GLU A 991 -5.51 -16.64 25.05
CA GLU A 991 -5.78 -16.08 26.38
C GLU A 991 -7.16 -15.41 26.45
N TYR A 992 -7.80 -15.12 25.30
CA TYR A 992 -9.13 -14.52 25.23
C TYR A 992 -10.22 -15.59 25.13
N SER A 993 -11.22 -15.50 26.01
CA SER A 993 -12.21 -16.58 26.25
C SER A 993 -12.99 -17.02 25.02
N GLN A 994 -13.33 -16.11 24.10
CA GLN A 994 -14.10 -16.44 22.89
C GLN A 994 -13.28 -17.33 21.94
N LYS A 995 -12.05 -16.92 21.61
CA LYS A 995 -11.17 -17.67 20.71
C LYS A 995 -10.69 -18.97 21.37
N ALA A 996 -10.41 -18.95 22.67
CA ALA A 996 -10.13 -20.14 23.47
C ALA A 996 -11.26 -21.18 23.40
N THR A 997 -12.52 -20.72 23.50
CA THR A 997 -13.69 -21.59 23.42
C THR A 997 -13.84 -22.21 22.02
N ALA A 998 -13.63 -21.43 20.96
CA ALA A 998 -13.66 -21.93 19.59
C ALA A 998 -12.58 -23.00 19.36
N MET A 999 -11.34 -22.74 19.78
CA MET A 999 -10.24 -23.69 19.69
C MET A 999 -10.50 -24.96 20.53
N TYR A 1000 -11.01 -24.81 21.76
CA TYR A 1000 -11.36 -25.95 22.61
C TYR A 1000 -12.39 -26.86 21.91
N ASN A 1001 -13.42 -26.26 21.32
CA ASN A 1001 -14.45 -26.99 20.59
C ASN A 1001 -13.88 -27.65 19.32
N LEU A 1002 -13.00 -26.98 18.58
CA LEU A 1002 -12.32 -27.56 17.42
C LEU A 1002 -11.50 -28.79 17.83
N VAL A 1003 -10.65 -28.66 18.85
CA VAL A 1003 -9.77 -29.73 19.33
C VAL A 1003 -10.59 -30.91 19.85
N LYS A 1004 -11.68 -30.65 20.57
CA LYS A 1004 -12.61 -31.69 21.01
C LYS A 1004 -13.18 -32.47 19.82
N ARG A 1005 -13.57 -31.80 18.73
CA ARG A 1005 -14.04 -32.45 17.49
C ARG A 1005 -12.93 -33.24 16.80
N LEU A 1006 -11.72 -32.68 16.71
CA LEU A 1006 -10.55 -33.35 16.13
C LEU A 1006 -10.23 -34.65 16.89
N LYS A 1007 -10.19 -34.59 18.22
CA LYS A 1007 -9.99 -35.75 19.09
C LYS A 1007 -11.09 -36.79 18.92
N SER A 1008 -12.36 -36.37 18.81
CA SER A 1008 -13.47 -37.32 18.57
C SER A 1008 -13.40 -38.02 17.20
N ARG A 1009 -12.75 -37.40 16.21
CA ARG A 1009 -12.48 -37.98 14.89
C ARG A 1009 -11.21 -38.82 14.84
N GLY A 1010 -10.48 -38.93 15.96
CA GLY A 1010 -9.22 -39.66 16.03
C GLY A 1010 -8.02 -38.93 15.44
N VAL A 1011 -8.13 -37.62 15.17
CA VAL A 1011 -7.01 -36.81 14.68
C VAL A 1011 -5.95 -36.69 15.79
N PRO A 1012 -4.65 -36.96 15.50
CA PRO A 1012 -3.60 -37.05 16.51
C PRO A 1012 -3.07 -35.69 16.98
N VAL A 1013 -3.97 -34.81 17.46
CA VAL A 1013 -3.59 -33.57 18.14
C VAL A 1013 -3.10 -33.89 19.55
N GLU A 1014 -1.87 -33.52 19.86
CA GLU A 1014 -1.18 -33.85 21.13
C GLU A 1014 -0.85 -32.61 21.97
N GLN A 1015 -0.84 -31.41 21.37
CA GLN A 1015 -0.58 -30.16 22.06
C GLN A 1015 -1.37 -28.98 21.50
N ILE A 1016 -1.70 -28.02 22.38
CA ILE A 1016 -2.14 -26.67 22.03
C ILE A 1016 -0.99 -25.69 22.25
N GLY A 1017 -0.66 -24.93 21.22
CA GLY A 1017 0.21 -23.76 21.31
C GLY A 1017 -0.61 -22.47 21.45
N ALA A 1018 -0.31 -21.69 22.48
CA ALA A 1018 -0.91 -20.39 22.72
C ALA A 1018 0.11 -19.28 22.43
N GLN A 1019 -0.09 -18.55 21.33
CA GLN A 1019 0.72 -17.38 20.99
C GLN A 1019 0.16 -16.17 21.75
N ALA A 1020 0.94 -15.65 22.68
CA ALA A 1020 0.56 -14.64 23.65
C ALA A 1020 1.28 -13.31 23.36
N HIS A 1021 0.80 -12.59 22.34
CA HIS A 1021 1.20 -11.22 22.04
C HIS A 1021 0.31 -10.23 22.80
N LEU A 1022 0.75 -9.81 23.98
CA LEU A 1022 -0.10 -9.11 24.94
C LEU A 1022 0.26 -7.62 25.07
N VAL A 1023 -0.61 -6.86 25.74
CA VAL A 1023 -0.36 -5.44 26.06
C VAL A 1023 -0.15 -5.33 27.57
N VAL A 1024 0.85 -4.53 27.97
CA VAL A 1024 1.07 -4.22 29.39
C VAL A 1024 -0.21 -3.71 30.06
N GLY A 1025 -0.51 -4.22 31.26
CA GLY A 1025 -1.66 -3.85 32.07
C GLY A 1025 -3.03 -4.31 31.54
N SER A 1026 -3.08 -5.03 30.41
CA SER A 1026 -4.32 -5.43 29.74
C SER A 1026 -4.48 -6.95 29.60
N LEU A 1027 -3.89 -7.71 30.53
CA LEU A 1027 -3.96 -9.17 30.50
C LEU A 1027 -5.40 -9.68 30.67
N PRO A 1028 -5.84 -10.64 29.84
CA PRO A 1028 -7.09 -11.34 30.08
C PRO A 1028 -7.08 -12.08 31.43
N SER A 1029 -8.22 -12.12 32.12
CA SER A 1029 -8.38 -12.93 33.32
C SER A 1029 -8.60 -14.41 32.96
N GLY A 1030 -8.23 -15.33 33.86
CA GLY A 1030 -8.52 -16.76 33.68
C GLY A 1030 -7.57 -17.53 32.76
N ILE A 1031 -6.38 -17.00 32.44
CA ILE A 1031 -5.36 -17.68 31.60
C ILE A 1031 -5.07 -19.11 32.08
N LYS A 1032 -4.90 -19.30 33.39
CA LYS A 1032 -4.70 -20.63 33.98
C LYS A 1032 -5.87 -21.58 33.70
N ASP A 1033 -7.10 -21.11 33.84
CA ASP A 1033 -8.30 -21.92 33.64
C ASP A 1033 -8.45 -22.30 32.17
N ILE A 1034 -8.09 -21.40 31.24
CA ILE A 1034 -8.03 -21.70 29.80
C ILE A 1034 -7.03 -22.82 29.53
N TYR A 1035 -5.81 -22.73 30.06
CA TYR A 1035 -4.79 -23.78 29.88
C TYR A 1035 -5.23 -25.10 30.54
N GLN A 1036 -5.89 -25.04 31.70
CA GLN A 1036 -6.44 -26.22 32.38
C GLN A 1036 -7.58 -26.86 31.58
N ASN A 1037 -8.41 -26.06 30.90
CA ASN A 1037 -9.49 -26.54 30.03
C ASN A 1037 -8.91 -27.28 28.82
N PHE A 1038 -7.89 -26.73 28.15
CA PHE A 1038 -7.21 -27.47 27.07
C PHE A 1038 -6.58 -28.76 27.59
N ALA A 1039 -5.90 -28.73 28.74
CA ALA A 1039 -5.33 -29.92 29.37
C ALA A 1039 -6.38 -31.01 29.65
N SER A 1040 -7.61 -30.62 29.98
CA SER A 1040 -8.72 -31.56 30.23
C SER A 1040 -9.17 -32.36 28.99
N LEU A 1041 -8.82 -31.91 27.77
CA LEU A 1041 -9.04 -32.66 26.52
C LEU A 1041 -8.01 -33.78 26.30
N GLY A 1042 -7.06 -33.96 27.22
CA GLY A 1042 -5.98 -34.93 27.09
C GLY A 1042 -4.92 -34.53 26.06
N VAL A 1043 -4.72 -33.22 25.88
CA VAL A 1043 -3.60 -32.63 25.12
C VAL A 1043 -2.71 -31.85 26.08
N SER A 1044 -1.43 -31.72 25.75
CA SER A 1044 -0.53 -30.81 26.46
C SER A 1044 -0.77 -29.35 26.03
N VAL A 1045 -0.22 -28.41 26.79
CA VAL A 1045 -0.29 -26.97 26.47
C VAL A 1045 1.13 -26.40 26.40
N ALA A 1046 1.35 -25.36 25.61
CA ALA A 1046 2.58 -24.58 25.62
C ALA A 1046 2.24 -23.11 25.35
N VAL A 1047 2.90 -22.19 26.05
CA VAL A 1047 2.93 -20.78 25.60
C VAL A 1047 4.02 -20.69 24.56
N THR A 1048 3.66 -20.39 23.32
CA THR A 1048 4.54 -20.61 22.17
C THR A 1048 5.18 -19.34 21.64
N GLU A 1049 4.60 -18.18 21.90
CA GLU A 1049 5.10 -16.89 21.44
C GLU A 1049 4.73 -15.82 22.48
N LEU A 1050 5.57 -15.62 23.49
CA LEU A 1050 5.32 -14.63 24.54
C LEU A 1050 6.11 -13.35 24.29
N ASP A 1051 5.39 -12.26 24.07
CA ASP A 1051 5.88 -10.89 24.18
C ASP A 1051 4.77 -9.99 24.76
N ILE A 1052 5.15 -8.96 25.51
CA ILE A 1052 4.18 -8.06 26.17
C ILE A 1052 4.59 -6.62 25.86
N ARG A 1053 4.03 -6.04 24.80
CA ARG A 1053 4.40 -4.69 24.34
C ARG A 1053 3.81 -3.59 25.22
N MET A 1054 4.40 -2.41 25.11
CA MET A 1054 3.93 -1.18 25.78
C MET A 1054 4.13 0.06 24.91
N PRO A 1055 3.44 1.17 25.21
CA PRO A 1055 3.76 2.47 24.63
C PRO A 1055 5.21 2.88 24.90
N THR A 1056 5.85 3.49 23.91
CA THR A 1056 7.24 3.97 23.99
C THR A 1056 7.31 5.50 24.10
N PRO A 1057 8.30 6.05 24.84
CA PRO A 1057 9.34 5.35 25.59
C PRO A 1057 8.82 4.69 26.89
N PRO A 1058 9.40 3.55 27.32
CA PRO A 1058 8.98 2.88 28.54
C PRO A 1058 9.25 3.75 29.79
N THR A 1059 8.38 3.66 30.78
CA THR A 1059 8.55 4.28 32.10
C THR A 1059 8.87 3.23 33.15
N ALA A 1060 9.41 3.65 34.30
CA ALA A 1060 9.62 2.73 35.42
C ALA A 1060 8.32 2.02 35.87
N ALA A 1061 7.18 2.71 35.78
CA ALA A 1061 5.87 2.14 36.11
C ALA A 1061 5.43 1.08 35.09
N THR A 1062 5.58 1.35 33.80
CA THR A 1062 5.19 0.39 32.76
C THR A 1062 6.12 -0.83 32.73
N LEU A 1063 7.42 -0.66 32.99
CA LEU A 1063 8.36 -1.78 33.15
C LEU A 1063 8.05 -2.65 34.37
N ALA A 1064 7.65 -2.03 35.49
CA ALA A 1064 7.21 -2.78 36.67
C ALA A 1064 5.91 -3.56 36.42
N GLN A 1065 4.95 -2.95 35.70
CA GLN A 1065 3.71 -3.63 35.33
C GLN A 1065 3.97 -4.78 34.34
N GLN A 1066 4.81 -4.57 33.32
CA GLN A 1066 5.23 -5.61 32.38
C GLN A 1066 5.86 -6.80 33.11
N ALA A 1067 6.71 -6.55 34.11
CA ALA A 1067 7.30 -7.62 34.93
C ALA A 1067 6.23 -8.45 35.67
N ALA A 1068 5.20 -7.81 36.22
CA ALA A 1068 4.08 -8.50 36.87
C ALA A 1068 3.25 -9.31 35.86
N ASP A 1069 3.06 -8.78 34.65
CA ASP A 1069 2.31 -9.42 33.59
C ASP A 1069 3.04 -10.66 33.05
N TYR A 1070 4.35 -10.58 32.80
CA TYR A 1070 5.19 -11.73 32.45
C TYR A 1070 5.13 -12.84 33.50
N VAL A 1071 5.25 -12.47 34.79
CA VAL A 1071 5.10 -13.42 35.90
C VAL A 1071 3.72 -14.08 35.89
N THR A 1072 2.67 -13.32 35.58
CA THR A 1072 1.29 -13.84 35.54
C THR A 1072 1.14 -14.93 34.47
N VAL A 1073 1.61 -14.70 33.24
CA VAL A 1073 1.51 -15.66 32.14
C VAL A 1073 2.40 -16.89 32.39
N VAL A 1074 3.67 -16.67 32.78
CA VAL A 1074 4.60 -17.78 33.06
C VAL A 1074 4.08 -18.63 34.22
N LYS A 1075 3.59 -18.01 35.29
CA LYS A 1075 3.00 -18.73 36.43
C LYS A 1075 1.75 -19.53 36.02
N ALA A 1076 0.89 -18.99 35.16
CA ALA A 1076 -0.28 -19.72 34.67
C ALA A 1076 0.12 -21.03 33.98
N CYS A 1077 1.20 -21.03 33.19
CA CYS A 1077 1.76 -22.26 32.62
C CYS A 1077 2.36 -23.18 33.71
N LEU A 1078 3.16 -22.65 34.64
CA LEU A 1078 3.73 -23.47 35.72
C LEU A 1078 2.67 -24.17 36.59
N ASP A 1079 1.55 -23.49 36.84
CA ASP A 1079 0.45 -24.00 37.65
C ASP A 1079 -0.40 -25.08 36.95
N VAL A 1080 -0.24 -25.28 35.63
CA VAL A 1080 -0.91 -26.35 34.87
C VAL A 1080 0.11 -27.46 34.59
N PRO A 1081 -0.03 -28.66 35.18
CA PRO A 1081 0.94 -29.74 35.02
C PRO A 1081 1.24 -30.14 33.58
N GLN A 1082 0.24 -30.04 32.70
CA GLN A 1082 0.33 -30.37 31.28
C GLN A 1082 0.87 -29.23 30.41
N CYS A 1083 1.13 -28.03 30.96
CA CYS A 1083 1.80 -26.98 30.22
C CYS A 1083 3.31 -27.27 30.21
N LEU A 1084 3.90 -27.54 29.04
CA LEU A 1084 5.27 -28.07 28.94
C LEU A 1084 6.36 -26.99 29.02
N GLY A 1085 6.02 -25.73 28.75
CA GLY A 1085 6.98 -24.63 28.80
C GLY A 1085 6.48 -23.35 28.12
N VAL A 1086 7.38 -22.37 28.08
CA VAL A 1086 7.15 -21.04 27.52
C VAL A 1086 8.25 -20.74 26.50
N THR A 1087 7.87 -20.27 25.30
CA THR A 1087 8.78 -19.75 24.28
C THR A 1087 8.54 -18.25 24.13
N PHE A 1088 9.59 -17.44 24.27
CA PHE A 1088 9.54 -15.99 24.05
C PHE A 1088 9.67 -15.67 22.56
N TRP A 1089 8.92 -14.70 22.04
CA TRP A 1089 9.02 -14.31 20.62
C TRP A 1089 10.13 -13.29 20.38
N GLY A 1090 11.36 -13.76 20.65
CA GLY A 1090 12.58 -12.95 20.74
C GLY A 1090 12.92 -12.62 22.19
N LEU A 1091 14.20 -12.60 22.53
CA LEU A 1091 14.66 -12.25 23.89
C LEU A 1091 15.03 -10.78 24.03
N THR A 1092 15.28 -10.04 22.95
CA THR A 1092 15.69 -8.63 22.98
C THR A 1092 14.79 -7.73 22.15
N ASP A 1093 14.55 -6.53 22.66
CA ASP A 1093 13.85 -5.45 21.97
C ASP A 1093 14.56 -5.04 20.67
N LYS A 1094 15.90 -5.20 20.63
CA LYS A 1094 16.76 -4.87 19.47
C LYS A 1094 16.30 -5.53 18.16
N TYR A 1095 15.76 -6.74 18.26
CA TYR A 1095 15.30 -7.54 17.13
C TYR A 1095 13.79 -7.78 17.15
N SER A 1096 13.06 -7.06 18.01
CA SER A 1096 11.63 -7.24 18.16
C SER A 1096 10.88 -6.75 16.93
N TRP A 1097 9.90 -7.54 16.50
CA TRP A 1097 8.97 -7.22 15.43
C TRP A 1097 7.97 -6.11 15.81
N VAL A 1098 7.77 -5.89 17.11
CA VAL A 1098 6.69 -5.05 17.65
C VAL A 1098 6.70 -3.62 17.12
N PRO A 1099 7.82 -2.88 17.12
CA PRO A 1099 7.82 -1.50 16.62
C PRO A 1099 7.53 -1.40 15.12
N GLY A 1100 7.79 -2.47 14.37
CA GLY A 1100 7.49 -2.54 12.94
C GLY A 1100 6.00 -2.73 12.62
N VAL A 1101 5.23 -3.27 13.57
CA VAL A 1101 3.78 -3.53 13.38
C VAL A 1101 2.91 -2.56 14.18
N PHE A 1102 3.32 -2.20 15.39
CA PHE A 1102 2.57 -1.35 16.29
C PHE A 1102 3.28 -0.01 16.47
N SER A 1103 2.90 0.97 15.65
CA SER A 1103 3.48 2.33 15.72
C SER A 1103 3.31 2.94 17.11
N GLY A 1104 4.42 3.41 17.69
CA GLY A 1104 4.46 3.98 19.04
C GLY A 1104 4.52 2.96 20.17
N GLU A 1105 4.46 1.65 19.88
CA GLU A 1105 4.62 0.58 20.86
C GLU A 1105 5.96 -0.19 20.66
N GLY A 1106 6.45 -0.82 21.72
CA GLY A 1106 7.74 -1.52 21.73
C GLY A 1106 8.08 -2.07 23.11
N ALA A 1107 9.38 -2.19 23.38
CA ALA A 1107 9.94 -2.66 24.64
C ALA A 1107 9.32 -3.98 25.14
N ALA A 1108 9.03 -4.93 24.25
CA ALA A 1108 8.18 -6.09 24.51
C ALA A 1108 8.90 -7.32 25.07
N CYS A 1109 10.21 -7.48 24.82
CA CYS A 1109 11.01 -8.67 25.12
C CYS A 1109 11.66 -8.60 26.52
N LEU A 1110 12.47 -9.58 26.94
CA LEU A 1110 13.08 -9.60 28.29
C LEU A 1110 14.37 -8.76 28.43
N TYR A 1111 15.01 -8.42 27.31
CA TYR A 1111 16.21 -7.59 27.24
C TYR A 1111 15.93 -6.35 26.41
N ASP A 1112 16.52 -5.21 26.76
CA ASP A 1112 16.39 -3.97 26.00
C ASP A 1112 17.25 -3.97 24.72
N ASP A 1113 17.19 -2.86 23.96
CA ASP A 1113 17.96 -2.67 22.72
C ASP A 1113 19.48 -2.70 22.92
N SER A 1114 19.94 -2.46 24.16
CA SER A 1114 21.35 -2.50 24.58
C SER A 1114 21.75 -3.85 25.18
N LEU A 1115 20.91 -4.88 24.99
CA LEU A 1115 21.11 -6.24 25.49
C LEU A 1115 21.25 -6.30 27.02
N GLN A 1116 20.64 -5.37 27.75
CA GLN A 1116 20.56 -5.41 29.21
C GLN A 1116 19.26 -6.07 29.66
N PRO A 1117 19.28 -6.91 30.71
CA PRO A 1117 18.07 -7.54 31.23
C PRO A 1117 17.15 -6.50 31.85
N LYS A 1118 15.87 -6.57 31.51
CA LYS A 1118 14.83 -5.70 32.06
C LYS A 1118 14.22 -6.31 33.35
N PRO A 1119 13.37 -5.55 34.09
CA PRO A 1119 12.78 -6.03 35.34
C PRO A 1119 11.96 -7.32 35.21
N ASP A 1120 11.33 -7.54 34.06
CA ASP A 1120 10.60 -8.75 33.70
C ASP A 1120 11.51 -10.00 33.61
N TYR A 1121 12.70 -9.91 33.02
CA TYR A 1121 13.70 -11.00 33.07
C TYR A 1121 13.98 -11.43 34.51
N THR A 1122 14.26 -10.46 35.38
CA THR A 1122 14.58 -10.71 36.79
C THR A 1122 13.38 -11.31 37.52
N ALA A 1123 12.17 -10.84 37.23
CA ALA A 1123 10.94 -11.33 37.84
C ALA A 1123 10.64 -12.78 37.42
N VAL A 1124 10.79 -13.12 36.13
CA VAL A 1124 10.65 -14.49 35.63
C VAL A 1124 11.73 -15.40 36.21
N GLN A 1125 12.99 -14.94 36.27
CA GLN A 1125 14.08 -15.69 36.90
C GLN A 1125 13.81 -15.99 38.37
N ALA A 1126 13.30 -15.01 39.13
CA ALA A 1126 12.92 -15.19 40.54
C ALA A 1126 11.78 -16.19 40.71
N LEU A 1127 10.74 -16.12 39.86
CA LEU A 1127 9.64 -17.08 39.84
C LEU A 1127 10.14 -18.51 39.62
N LEU A 1128 11.08 -18.71 38.68
CA LEU A 1128 11.64 -20.03 38.39
C LEU A 1128 12.58 -20.53 39.49
N SER A 1129 13.26 -19.63 40.18
CA SER A 1129 14.17 -19.97 41.29
C SER A 1129 13.43 -20.34 42.59
N ALA A 1130 12.17 -19.93 42.74
CA ALA A 1130 11.40 -20.20 43.94
C ALA A 1130 11.25 -21.72 44.18
N THR A 1131 11.68 -22.20 45.35
CA THR A 1131 11.45 -23.60 45.78
C THR A 1131 9.95 -23.76 46.03
N PRO A 1132 9.30 -24.87 45.61
CA PRO A 1132 7.91 -25.11 45.94
C PRO A 1132 7.76 -25.10 47.46
N THR A 1133 7.11 -24.06 48.00
CA THR A 1133 6.69 -24.03 49.39
C THR A 1133 5.73 -25.19 49.58
N SER A 1134 6.13 -26.16 50.39
CA SER A 1134 5.23 -27.18 50.93
C SER A 1134 4.01 -26.45 51.49
N THR A 1135 2.85 -26.73 50.90
CA THR A 1135 1.55 -26.24 51.34
C THR A 1135 1.41 -26.46 52.85
N PRO A 1136 1.07 -25.43 53.66
CA PRO A 1136 0.59 -25.67 55.01
C PRO A 1136 -0.66 -26.55 54.90
N THR A 1137 -0.61 -27.72 55.54
CA THR A 1137 -1.77 -28.53 55.88
C THR A 1137 -2.85 -27.64 56.49
N ASP A 1138 -3.97 -27.56 55.78
CA ASP A 1138 -5.22 -26.99 56.27
C ASP A 1138 -5.69 -27.83 57.46
N SER A 1139 -5.57 -27.29 58.67
CA SER A 1139 -6.15 -27.88 59.87
C SER A 1139 -7.64 -27.50 59.92
N SER A 1140 -8.48 -28.27 59.23
CA SER A 1140 -9.91 -28.31 59.54
C SER A 1140 -10.23 -29.62 60.26
N THR A 1141 -10.67 -29.48 61.51
CA THR A 1141 -11.14 -30.56 62.36
C THR A 1141 -12.50 -31.08 61.90
N GLY A 1142 -12.59 -32.40 61.74
CA GLY A 1142 -13.81 -33.22 61.86
C GLY A 1142 -14.66 -33.34 60.60
N SER A 1143 -15.19 -34.50 60.22
CA SER A 1143 -15.20 -35.83 60.81
C SER A 1143 -15.78 -36.80 59.76
N SER A 1144 -15.21 -38.01 59.69
CA SER A 1144 -15.84 -39.31 59.34
C SER A 1144 -16.55 -39.44 57.98
N THR A 1145 -16.38 -40.47 57.16
CA THR A 1145 -15.78 -41.80 57.31
C THR A 1145 -15.68 -42.44 55.92
N THR A 1146 -14.74 -43.37 55.84
CA THR A 1146 -14.15 -44.11 54.73
C THR A 1146 -15.07 -45.23 54.13
N PRO A 1147 -14.63 -46.01 53.10
CA PRO A 1147 -15.36 -46.17 51.82
C PRO A 1147 -15.59 -47.63 51.38
N ILE A 1148 -16.43 -47.90 50.38
CA ILE A 1148 -16.47 -49.18 49.60
C ILE A 1148 -17.03 -48.84 48.19
N SER A 1149 -16.22 -48.78 47.12
CA SER A 1149 -15.83 -49.84 46.15
C SER A 1149 -16.91 -50.24 45.12
N THR A 1150 -16.42 -50.49 43.88
CA THR A 1150 -17.04 -51.19 42.72
C THR A 1150 -18.04 -50.40 41.87
N SER A 1151 -18.23 -50.57 40.57
CA SER A 1151 -17.49 -51.08 39.39
C SER A 1151 -18.52 -51.06 38.23
N THR A 1152 -18.09 -50.96 36.97
CA THR A 1152 -18.84 -51.38 35.74
C THR A 1152 -20.16 -50.63 35.44
N SER A 1153 -20.68 -50.46 34.22
CA SER A 1153 -20.38 -50.82 32.84
C SER A 1153 -21.41 -50.10 31.95
N VAL A 1154 -21.00 -49.72 30.74
CA VAL A 1154 -21.71 -49.66 29.45
C VAL A 1154 -23.23 -49.95 29.44
N SER A 1155 -24.04 -49.05 28.85
CA SER A 1155 -24.91 -49.37 27.70
C SER A 1155 -25.69 -48.16 27.13
N GLN A 1156 -25.78 -48.16 25.80
CA GLN A 1156 -26.54 -47.29 24.90
C GLN A 1156 -28.04 -47.18 25.24
N SER A 1157 -28.69 -46.07 24.85
CA SER A 1157 -29.75 -46.07 23.83
C SER A 1157 -30.39 -44.69 23.61
N ASN A 1158 -30.68 -44.43 22.33
CA ASN A 1158 -31.48 -43.35 21.72
C ASN A 1158 -32.75 -42.92 22.49
N SER A 1159 -33.11 -41.63 22.38
CA SER A 1159 -34.34 -41.20 21.70
C SER A 1159 -34.50 -39.67 21.63
N MET A 1160 -35.05 -39.22 20.49
CA MET A 1160 -35.51 -37.88 20.14
C MET A 1160 -36.41 -37.21 21.21
N SER A 1161 -36.35 -35.88 21.31
CA SER A 1161 -37.41 -34.96 20.83
C SER A 1161 -37.40 -33.61 21.55
N SER A 1162 -37.40 -32.53 20.75
CA SER A 1162 -38.05 -31.22 20.94
C SER A 1162 -38.29 -30.66 22.35
N SER A 1163 -37.77 -29.45 22.63
CA SER A 1163 -38.61 -28.25 22.74
C SER A 1163 -37.81 -27.01 23.19
N THR A 1164 -38.26 -25.89 22.65
CA THR A 1164 -37.97 -24.47 22.87
C THR A 1164 -38.02 -23.98 24.32
N SER A 1165 -37.15 -23.01 24.67
CA SER A 1165 -37.40 -21.78 25.46
C SER A 1165 -36.03 -21.24 25.95
N SER A 1166 -35.52 -20.15 25.37
CA SER A 1166 -35.65 -18.75 25.82
C SER A 1166 -34.90 -18.40 27.11
N SER A 1167 -34.02 -17.39 26.95
CA SER A 1167 -33.54 -16.40 27.93
C SER A 1167 -32.72 -16.87 29.15
N GLN A 1168 -31.41 -16.64 29.11
CA GLN A 1168 -30.77 -15.50 29.79
C GLN A 1168 -29.54 -15.04 29.03
#